data_AF-A0A7W1S5X9-F1
#
_entry.id   AF-A0A7W1S5X9-F1
#
_cell.length_a   1.000
_cell.length_b   1.000
_cell.length_c   1.000
_cell.angle_alpha   90.00
_cell.angle_beta   90.00
_cell.angle_gamma   90.00
#
_symmetry.space_group_name_H-M   'P 1'
#
loop_
_entity.id
_entity.type
_entity.pdbx_description
1 polymer ?
#
loop_
_entity_poly.entity_id
_entity_poly.type
_entity_poly.pdbx_seq_one_letter_code
_entity_poly.pdbx_strand_id
1 'polypeptide(L)'
;MSDYAPAEIRLARFLRLTALVNGLLYLFSLIGVYQGASNPTWTNPPFVSNAVASLSLLAILAWFASGDIRRWRTMVHLLVTGFAIDVVGILIMLPSAKAAGMTAMLVAAMAFSLFFGVMTFWLVHETPKHDDRWMPWMPDKPQTGWEKFGVIVFIIVGGASLVATVGHYVLYYTGPAALTDFFRQPLMVNGSAVKIALLGLCLLVAARDTRRHGDYVNVFILGNVFSLIAVIVTHLGINHFGVVQYPALGTDSRTMMLGALGVDAVAISAFILLKIKIDGSILDHTRFFSPLHFRALEAVAETLIDGEKEVVEPEQIVLRTDDYLASFPSKRLWLAKASILGLATMPLMSLMPPINYLSPELRHWFINKHFKKDIVEKRGIYGLLHTIKLDRIIDIIEGMMRFNMQLTFIGYYSNPAVQKSIGYTRFSQRPEGKLAKAIRRYPPLNVMTPQVLRQNGIDTLTADVVIIGSGAAGATLAEQMAAQGRDVLIIEKGPYVHPDNFSEDEVDMISRLYSDGALQISQSLRFTVLQGSAVGGSTVVNNAVCFDTPQEVLERWNDPNGTNAGIDEARYRQAQAEVRERLQIKSIKDSSGTRPWEDVVNPGDKKIGAGVDDYRANNADGLTYDVVQANITDCLGCGYCNIGCKYGRKLSMLDEVLPKAQQDHPDQFRIVSEAQVTKLVTQGSKVTEIICTLRDGRQLTIEHPNTVILSAGTIASSWLMMQSGIGNKQLPIGKYLCFNMGSPLHGLWEDDLKSFAGLQIGHYIKPEGQSGYVFETWYNPPIAQALAMPGWLDTHYKNMQNYAKMAGVGVLIGTNPTVDNAYLTPALFLPGTPDIVYTPTEADMNKLVDALVLLGQIMFRGGAKAVYASTRHYRSYEGGRGVYSPEQFDAFATDLRSLVKDERDILLGTGHPQGGNRISKNRGTGGVNGGVISPEFKVWGYDNLYVCDGSVHPSATTVNPQLTIMTMARYASGLIH
;
A
#
# COMPACT_ATOMS: atom_id res chain seq x y z
N MET A 1 -6.09 22.72 15.86
CA MET A 1 -5.69 23.81 16.79
C MET A 1 -6.80 24.17 17.79
N SER A 2 -7.92 23.42 17.87
CA SER A 2 -8.95 23.64 18.91
C SER A 2 -8.38 23.52 20.33
N ASP A 3 -7.39 22.65 20.54
CA ASP A 3 -6.74 22.42 21.84
C ASP A 3 -5.50 23.28 22.08
N TYR A 4 -5.13 24.15 21.14
CA TYR A 4 -4.05 25.11 21.32
C TYR A 4 -4.59 26.37 21.99
N ALA A 5 -3.90 26.85 23.02
CA ALA A 5 -4.21 28.15 23.60
C ALA A 5 -4.02 29.27 22.55
N PRO A 6 -4.76 30.38 22.64
CA PRO A 6 -4.59 31.49 21.69
C PRO A 6 -3.14 31.99 21.57
N ALA A 7 -2.39 32.02 22.68
CA ALA A 7 -0.97 32.39 22.69
C ALA A 7 -0.08 31.41 21.90
N GLU A 8 -0.39 30.11 21.98
CA GLU A 8 0.31 29.06 21.23
C GLU A 8 0.10 29.22 19.71
N ILE A 9 -1.13 29.51 19.30
CA ILE A 9 -1.45 29.79 17.89
C ILE A 9 -0.71 31.03 17.39
N ARG A 10 -0.66 32.10 18.20
CA ARG A 10 0.10 33.32 17.88
C ARG A 10 1.58 33.02 17.69
N LEU A 11 2.19 32.28 18.61
CA LEU A 11 3.59 31.87 18.52
C LEU A 11 3.84 31.05 17.25
N ALA A 12 3.04 30.01 16.98
CA ALA A 12 3.22 29.17 15.80
C ALA A 12 3.13 29.98 14.49
N ARG A 13 2.18 30.92 14.38
CA ARG A 13 2.07 31.82 13.23
C ARG A 13 3.27 32.74 13.08
N PHE A 14 3.74 33.31 14.20
CA PHE A 14 4.91 34.19 14.21
C PHE A 14 6.19 33.43 13.81
N LEU A 15 6.34 32.18 14.27
CA LEU A 15 7.46 31.31 13.87
C LEU A 15 7.43 30.99 12.37
N ARG A 16 6.25 30.74 11.77
CA ARG A 16 6.13 30.57 10.31
C ARG A 16 6.51 31.84 9.55
N LEU A 17 6.08 33.00 10.04
CA LEU A 17 6.50 34.29 9.46
C LEU A 17 8.01 34.47 9.57
N THR A 18 8.59 34.15 10.72
CA THR A 18 10.04 34.21 10.96
C THR A 18 10.79 33.30 9.99
N ALA A 19 10.31 32.06 9.80
CA ALA A 19 10.87 31.12 8.84
C ALA A 19 10.80 31.65 7.40
N LEU A 20 9.64 32.16 6.99
CA LEU A 20 9.44 32.73 5.65
C LEU A 20 10.36 33.92 5.39
N VAL A 21 10.44 34.86 6.33
CA VAL A 21 11.24 36.08 6.17
C VAL A 21 12.73 35.73 6.10
N ASN A 22 13.25 34.90 7.01
CA ASN A 22 14.64 34.46 6.96
C ASN A 22 14.95 33.65 5.70
N GLY A 23 14.01 32.81 5.23
CA GLY A 23 14.12 32.06 3.98
C GLY A 23 14.15 32.97 2.73
N LEU A 24 13.35 34.04 2.70
CA LEU A 24 13.38 35.03 1.63
C LEU A 24 14.69 35.83 1.64
N LEU A 25 15.20 36.20 2.81
CA LEU A 25 16.51 36.87 2.95
C LEU A 25 17.65 35.97 2.49
N TYR A 26 17.58 34.66 2.79
CA TYR A 26 18.49 33.64 2.26
C TYR A 26 18.48 33.63 0.73
N LEU A 27 17.29 33.55 0.10
CA LEU A 27 17.16 33.54 -1.36
C LEU A 27 17.65 34.85 -2.00
N PHE A 28 17.28 35.99 -1.42
CA PHE A 28 17.73 37.31 -1.89
C PHE A 28 19.27 37.40 -1.85
N SER A 29 19.88 36.93 -0.78
CA SER A 29 21.33 36.95 -0.61
C SER A 29 22.04 36.04 -1.62
N LEU A 30 21.49 34.86 -1.91
CA LEU A 30 22.01 33.97 -2.97
C LEU A 30 21.87 34.55 -4.37
N ILE A 31 20.74 35.19 -4.67
CA ILE A 31 20.52 35.86 -5.96
C ILE A 31 21.51 37.02 -6.13
N GLY A 32 21.76 37.79 -5.07
CA GLY A 32 22.73 38.88 -5.06
C GLY A 32 24.15 38.45 -5.42
N VAL A 33 24.57 37.25 -5.01
CA VAL A 33 25.86 36.65 -5.39
C VAL A 33 25.94 36.38 -6.87
N TYR A 34 24.88 35.80 -7.44
CA TYR A 34 24.88 35.36 -8.82
C TYR A 34 24.71 36.53 -9.81
N GLN A 35 23.89 37.53 -9.46
CA GLN A 35 23.62 38.67 -10.34
C GLN A 35 24.72 39.73 -10.35
N GLY A 36 25.70 39.64 -9.43
CA GLY A 36 26.85 40.56 -9.44
C GLY A 36 26.44 42.01 -9.23
N ALA A 37 25.86 42.32 -8.07
CA ALA A 37 25.63 43.71 -7.72
C ALA A 37 26.95 44.49 -7.83
N SER A 38 26.91 45.71 -8.38
CA SER A 38 28.05 46.65 -8.52
C SER A 38 28.72 47.04 -7.18
N ASN A 39 28.27 46.46 -6.08
CA ASN A 39 28.77 46.66 -4.73
C ASN A 39 29.70 45.47 -4.35
N PRO A 40 31.01 45.72 -4.12
CA PRO A 40 32.02 44.71 -3.72
C PRO A 40 31.66 43.89 -2.47
N THR A 41 30.67 44.36 -1.71
CA THR A 41 30.16 43.65 -0.53
C THR A 41 29.54 42.31 -0.91
N TRP A 42 28.80 42.20 -2.03
CA TRP A 42 28.08 40.98 -2.43
C TRP A 42 28.92 39.97 -3.22
N THR A 43 30.08 40.40 -3.70
CA THR A 43 30.94 39.62 -4.59
C THR A 43 32.13 38.99 -3.88
N ASN A 44 32.24 39.09 -2.55
CA ASN A 44 33.32 38.48 -1.77
C ASN A 44 32.96 37.05 -1.31
N PRO A 45 33.59 36.00 -1.88
CA PRO A 45 33.11 34.63 -1.80
C PRO A 45 33.40 33.80 -0.52
N PRO A 46 33.82 34.34 0.64
CA PRO A 46 33.54 33.69 1.93
C PRO A 46 32.40 34.38 2.69
N PHE A 47 32.01 35.60 2.28
CA PHE A 47 31.07 36.46 3.00
C PHE A 47 29.63 36.00 2.82
N VAL A 48 29.18 35.75 1.57
CA VAL A 48 27.78 35.40 1.35
C VAL A 48 27.45 34.01 1.85
N SER A 49 28.35 33.04 1.64
CA SER A 49 28.13 31.65 2.06
C SER A 49 27.78 31.52 3.56
N ASN A 50 28.51 32.20 4.43
CA ASN A 50 28.31 32.07 5.88
C ASN A 50 27.12 32.88 6.42
N ALA A 51 26.88 34.09 5.90
CA ALA A 51 25.69 34.88 6.26
C ALA A 51 24.39 34.23 5.75
N VAL A 52 24.43 33.61 4.57
CA VAL A 52 23.32 32.82 4.02
C VAL A 52 23.06 31.57 4.86
N ALA A 53 24.12 30.87 5.27
CA ALA A 53 23.99 29.69 6.10
C ALA A 53 23.36 29.99 7.47
N SER A 54 23.69 31.12 8.13
CA SER A 54 23.05 31.49 9.41
C SER A 54 21.56 31.84 9.25
N LEU A 55 21.19 32.60 8.21
CA LEU A 55 19.79 32.90 7.90
C LEU A 55 18.98 31.62 7.63
N SER A 56 19.57 30.66 6.91
CA SER A 56 18.92 29.36 6.68
C SER A 56 18.69 28.59 7.97
N LEU A 57 19.65 28.61 8.91
CA LEU A 57 19.54 27.89 10.18
C LEU A 57 18.47 28.50 11.09
N LEU A 58 18.39 29.83 11.16
CA LEU A 58 17.31 30.54 11.86
C LEU A 58 15.94 30.22 11.23
N ALA A 59 15.86 30.17 9.90
CA ALA A 59 14.64 29.80 9.19
C ALA A 59 14.21 28.35 9.51
N ILE A 60 15.16 27.40 9.49
CA ILE A 60 14.91 25.97 9.78
C ILE A 60 14.43 25.77 11.22
N LEU A 61 15.09 26.40 12.20
CA LEU A 61 14.69 26.32 13.60
C LEU A 61 13.26 26.86 13.81
N ALA A 62 12.95 28.02 13.23
CA ALA A 62 11.61 28.59 13.28
C ALA A 62 10.58 27.68 12.58
N TRP A 63 10.95 27.10 11.44
CA TRP A 63 10.08 26.24 10.66
C TRP A 63 9.73 24.94 11.40
N PHE A 64 10.73 24.19 11.89
CA PHE A 64 10.52 23.00 12.71
C PHE A 64 9.69 23.31 13.95
N ALA A 65 10.07 24.36 14.69
CA ALA A 65 9.36 24.75 15.90
C ALA A 65 7.89 25.11 15.65
N SER A 66 7.58 25.67 14.48
CA SER A 66 6.19 26.01 14.11
C SER A 66 5.28 24.80 13.83
N GLY A 67 5.87 23.61 13.62
CA GLY A 67 5.15 22.36 13.41
C GLY A 67 4.56 21.79 14.70
N ASP A 68 5.28 21.95 15.82
CA ASP A 68 4.82 21.57 17.15
C ASP A 68 5.58 22.38 18.21
N ILE A 69 5.03 23.52 18.61
CA ILE A 69 5.68 24.42 19.57
C ILE A 69 5.83 23.80 20.97
N ARG A 70 5.02 22.79 21.32
CA ARG A 70 5.06 22.14 22.63
C ARG A 70 6.26 21.22 22.68
N ARG A 71 6.38 20.34 21.69
CA ARG A 71 7.54 19.44 21.51
C ARG A 71 8.84 20.19 21.25
N TRP A 72 8.79 21.25 20.46
CA TRP A 72 9.98 21.97 19.98
C TRP A 72 10.26 23.26 20.74
N ARG A 73 9.79 23.37 21.98
CA ARG A 73 10.02 24.55 22.82
C ARG A 73 11.51 24.88 22.97
N THR A 74 12.36 23.86 23.08
CA THR A 74 13.82 24.03 23.11
C THR A 74 14.36 24.60 21.79
N MET A 75 13.81 24.23 20.61
CA MET A 75 14.19 24.88 19.34
C MET A 75 13.77 26.36 19.29
N VAL A 76 12.64 26.74 19.90
CA VAL A 76 12.24 28.14 20.04
C VAL A 76 13.26 28.90 20.88
N HIS A 77 13.75 28.30 21.97
CA HIS A 77 14.80 28.91 22.78
C HIS A 77 16.14 29.00 22.05
N LEU A 78 16.54 27.97 21.29
CA LEU A 78 17.73 28.03 20.43
C LEU A 78 17.61 29.15 19.38
N LEU A 79 16.42 29.34 18.79
CA LEU A 79 16.16 30.43 17.86
C LEU A 79 16.35 31.80 18.52
N VAL A 80 15.82 32.00 19.73
CA VAL A 80 16.04 33.23 20.53
C VAL A 80 17.53 33.42 20.83
N THR A 81 18.23 32.36 21.23
CA THR A 81 19.69 32.40 21.47
C THR A 81 20.45 32.78 20.20
N GLY A 82 20.05 32.26 19.03
CA GLY A 82 20.63 32.62 17.74
C GLY A 82 20.51 34.11 17.44
N PHE A 83 19.32 34.68 17.61
CA PHE A 83 19.11 36.13 17.47
C PHE A 83 19.92 36.92 18.50
N ALA A 84 20.05 36.45 19.73
CA ALA A 84 20.83 37.12 20.76
C ALA A 84 22.34 37.11 20.42
N ILE A 85 22.88 35.99 19.94
CA ILE A 85 24.27 35.89 19.48
C ILE A 85 24.52 36.85 18.32
N ASP A 86 23.56 36.94 17.39
CA ASP A 86 23.64 37.86 16.25
C ASP A 86 23.70 39.32 16.71
N VAL A 87 22.82 39.74 17.63
CA VAL A 87 22.85 41.09 18.21
C VAL A 87 24.17 41.37 18.94
N VAL A 88 24.63 40.45 19.77
CA VAL A 88 25.89 40.63 20.52
C VAL A 88 27.08 40.70 19.58
N GLY A 89 27.14 39.84 18.56
CA GLY A 89 28.20 39.83 17.56
C GLY A 89 28.25 41.13 16.75
N ILE A 90 27.09 41.67 16.36
CA ILE A 90 27.00 42.97 15.71
C ILE A 90 27.48 44.08 16.65
N LEU A 91 27.05 44.11 17.91
CA LEU A 91 27.48 45.12 18.89
C LEU A 91 28.99 45.11 19.10
N ILE A 92 29.58 43.92 19.17
CA ILE A 92 31.04 43.75 19.26
C ILE A 92 31.69 44.44 18.06
N MET A 93 31.25 44.16 16.83
CA MET A 93 31.92 44.60 15.60
C MET A 93 31.57 46.02 15.14
N LEU A 94 30.42 46.56 15.55
CA LEU A 94 29.90 47.86 15.11
C LEU A 94 30.93 49.01 15.19
N PRO A 95 31.77 49.14 16.25
CA PRO A 95 32.79 50.18 16.35
C PRO A 95 33.88 50.13 15.26
N SER A 96 34.03 48.99 14.59
CA SER A 96 35.06 48.76 13.56
C SER A 96 34.55 48.84 12.12
N ALA A 97 33.24 49.06 11.91
CA ALA A 97 32.64 49.25 10.60
C ALA A 97 32.94 50.66 10.06
N LYS A 98 33.85 50.78 9.07
CA LYS A 98 34.35 52.06 8.57
C LYS A 98 33.53 52.68 7.42
N ALA A 99 32.73 51.89 6.71
CA ALA A 99 31.93 52.36 5.57
C ALA A 99 30.48 52.62 5.99
N ALA A 100 29.94 53.80 5.66
CA ALA A 100 28.57 54.20 6.04
C ALA A 100 27.50 53.16 5.62
N GLY A 101 27.65 52.55 4.44
CA GLY A 101 26.76 51.48 3.97
C GLY A 101 26.84 50.18 4.78
N MET A 102 28.03 49.82 5.28
CA MET A 102 28.24 48.63 6.13
C MET A 102 27.64 48.86 7.53
N THR A 103 27.84 50.05 8.10
CA THR A 103 27.25 50.43 9.39
C THR A 103 25.73 50.43 9.33
N ALA A 104 25.13 51.01 8.28
CA ALA A 104 23.68 51.00 8.08
C ALA A 104 23.12 49.57 7.96
N MET A 105 23.81 48.69 7.24
CA MET A 105 23.40 47.29 7.08
C MET A 105 23.51 46.50 8.39
N LEU A 106 24.57 46.70 9.18
CA LEU A 106 24.72 46.07 10.51
C LEU A 106 23.64 46.56 11.48
N VAL A 107 23.32 47.86 11.49
CA VAL A 107 22.25 48.41 12.33
C VAL A 107 20.88 47.84 11.91
N ALA A 108 20.62 47.72 10.61
CA ALA A 108 19.39 47.11 10.11
C ALA A 108 19.27 45.62 10.49
N ALA A 109 20.36 44.86 10.35
CA ALA A 109 20.41 43.45 10.77
C ALA A 109 20.21 43.29 12.28
N MET A 110 20.82 44.17 13.08
CA MET A 110 20.64 44.17 14.54
C MET A 110 19.20 44.49 14.94
N ALA A 111 18.58 45.51 14.32
CA ALA A 111 17.18 45.84 14.57
C ALA A 111 16.24 44.69 14.20
N PHE A 112 16.52 44.01 13.08
CA PHE A 112 15.80 42.81 12.66
C PHE A 112 15.91 41.68 13.70
N SER A 113 17.13 41.30 14.08
CA SER A 113 17.36 40.22 15.04
C SER A 113 16.82 40.55 16.43
N LEU A 114 16.87 41.82 16.84
CA LEU A 114 16.26 42.28 18.09
C LEU A 114 14.74 42.15 18.04
N PHE A 115 14.08 42.60 16.97
CA PHE A 115 12.62 42.49 16.83
C PHE A 115 12.16 41.03 16.86
N PHE A 116 12.73 40.18 16.00
CA PHE A 116 12.33 38.77 15.92
C PHE A 116 12.71 37.98 17.19
N GLY A 117 13.88 38.26 17.78
CA GLY A 117 14.33 37.64 19.02
C GLY A 117 13.44 38.01 20.21
N VAL A 118 13.18 39.30 20.44
CA VAL A 118 12.35 39.79 21.56
C VAL A 118 10.90 39.32 21.40
N MET A 119 10.34 39.41 20.19
CA MET A 119 8.96 38.98 19.95
C MET A 119 8.80 37.47 20.15
N THR A 120 9.75 36.67 19.66
CA THR A 120 9.75 35.21 19.89
C THR A 120 9.86 34.89 21.38
N PHE A 121 10.76 35.56 22.10
CA PHE A 121 10.94 35.41 23.54
C PHE A 121 9.68 35.77 24.33
N TRP A 122 9.04 36.89 23.98
CA TRP A 122 7.80 37.34 24.60
C TRP A 122 6.67 36.34 24.35
N LEU A 123 6.43 35.96 23.09
CA LEU A 123 5.38 35.01 22.72
C LEU A 123 5.57 33.64 23.37
N VAL A 124 6.78 33.09 23.41
CA VAL A 124 7.03 31.80 24.09
C VAL A 124 6.82 31.90 25.59
N HIS A 125 7.07 33.04 26.21
CA HIS A 125 6.81 33.25 27.63
C HIS A 125 5.31 33.36 27.95
N GLU A 126 4.49 33.88 27.02
CA GLU A 126 3.02 33.87 27.15
C GLU A 126 2.40 32.48 26.98
N THR A 127 3.09 31.55 26.29
CA THR A 127 2.57 30.19 26.15
C THR A 127 2.65 29.41 27.46
N PRO A 128 1.59 28.67 27.83
CA PRO A 128 1.63 27.79 29.00
C PRO A 128 2.85 26.86 28.95
N LYS A 129 3.47 26.65 30.11
CA LYS A 129 4.44 25.57 30.26
C LYS A 129 3.65 24.27 30.26
N HIS A 130 3.77 23.52 29.18
CA HIS A 130 3.35 22.13 29.18
C HIS A 130 4.55 21.30 29.62
N ASP A 131 4.32 20.26 30.42
CA ASP A 131 5.26 19.14 30.44
C ASP A 131 5.44 18.69 28.99
N ASP A 132 6.66 18.29 28.63
CA ASP A 132 6.99 17.62 27.38
C ASP A 132 6.23 16.27 27.33
N ARG A 133 4.90 16.32 27.28
CA ARG A 133 3.99 15.16 27.32
C ARG A 133 4.11 14.34 26.04
N TRP A 134 4.67 14.93 24.99
CA TRP A 134 5.07 14.19 23.81
C TRP A 134 6.47 13.62 24.04
N MET A 135 6.51 12.42 24.60
CA MET A 135 7.67 11.55 24.46
C MET A 135 7.38 10.64 23.27
N PRO A 136 8.20 10.65 22.19
CA PRO A 136 8.10 9.57 21.23
C PRO A 136 8.25 8.27 22.01
N TRP A 137 7.48 7.24 21.67
CA TRP A 137 7.67 5.94 22.30
C TRP A 137 9.17 5.59 22.22
N MET A 138 9.76 5.36 23.39
CA MET A 138 11.15 4.98 23.54
C MET A 138 11.19 3.55 24.05
N PRO A 139 11.99 2.67 23.42
CA PRO A 139 12.14 1.32 23.92
C PRO A 139 12.70 1.34 25.35
N ASP A 140 12.10 0.56 26.24
CA ASP A 140 12.61 0.35 27.59
C ASP A 140 13.81 -0.61 27.55
N LYS A 141 14.95 -0.06 27.12
CA LYS A 141 16.22 -0.80 27.02
C LYS A 141 17.42 0.10 27.33
N PRO A 142 18.53 -0.47 27.85
CA PRO A 142 19.77 0.27 28.05
C PRO A 142 20.28 0.94 26.77
N GLN A 143 21.04 2.03 26.92
CA GLN A 143 21.69 2.67 25.78
C GLN A 143 22.65 1.72 25.07
N THR A 144 22.54 1.64 23.75
CA THR A 144 23.43 0.83 22.90
C THR A 144 24.83 1.46 22.80
N GLY A 145 25.79 0.71 22.26
CA GLY A 145 27.13 1.23 21.99
C GLY A 145 27.13 2.42 21.02
N TRP A 146 26.25 2.41 20.01
CA TRP A 146 26.10 3.50 19.05
C TRP A 146 25.51 4.75 19.69
N GLU A 147 24.56 4.61 20.61
CA GLU A 147 24.01 5.74 21.36
C GLU A 147 25.10 6.41 22.20
N LYS A 148 25.87 5.63 22.98
CA LYS A 148 26.97 6.16 23.80
C LYS A 148 28.05 6.82 22.95
N PHE A 149 28.43 6.20 21.83
CA PHE A 149 29.38 6.78 20.89
C PHE A 149 28.87 8.10 20.31
N GLY A 150 27.58 8.14 19.92
CA GLY A 150 26.90 9.35 19.47
C GLY A 150 26.98 10.49 20.48
N VAL A 151 26.64 10.22 21.75
CA VAL A 151 26.74 11.19 22.84
C VAL A 151 28.14 11.80 22.94
N ILE A 152 29.19 10.97 22.91
CA ILE A 152 30.58 11.43 22.99
C ILE A 152 30.92 12.35 21.81
N VAL A 153 30.60 11.93 20.58
CA VAL A 153 30.84 12.73 19.37
C VAL A 153 30.09 14.06 19.45
N PHE A 154 28.82 14.05 19.87
CA PHE A 154 28.00 15.24 19.98
C PHE A 154 28.53 16.24 21.03
N ILE A 155 29.03 15.74 22.16
CA ILE A 155 29.67 16.59 23.19
C ILE A 155 30.96 17.22 22.65
N ILE A 156 31.83 16.41 22.03
CA ILE A 156 33.13 16.89 21.53
C ILE A 156 32.93 17.93 20.42
N VAL A 157 32.13 17.59 19.40
CA VAL A 157 31.91 18.49 18.26
C VAL A 157 31.11 19.71 18.71
N GLY A 158 30.06 19.53 19.52
CA GLY A 158 29.25 20.64 20.03
C GLY A 158 30.06 21.62 20.90
N GLY A 159 30.89 21.10 21.81
CA GLY A 159 31.80 21.91 22.63
C GLY A 159 32.85 22.63 21.80
N ALA A 160 33.47 21.93 20.84
CA ALA A 160 34.45 22.53 19.93
C ALA A 160 33.84 23.66 19.08
N SER A 161 32.58 23.53 18.65
CA SER A 161 31.86 24.59 17.95
C SER A 161 31.70 25.84 18.82
N LEU A 162 31.32 25.72 20.09
CA LEU A 162 31.18 26.87 20.98
C LEU A 162 32.52 27.60 21.21
N VAL A 163 33.61 26.84 21.40
CA VAL A 163 34.96 27.40 21.49
C VAL A 163 35.35 28.11 20.19
N ALA A 164 35.06 27.50 19.04
CA ALA A 164 35.32 28.09 17.74
C ALA A 164 34.54 29.41 17.54
N THR A 165 33.28 29.49 17.97
CA THR A 165 32.50 30.74 17.92
C THR A 165 33.19 31.87 18.68
N VAL A 166 33.66 31.62 19.90
CA VAL A 166 34.41 32.63 20.67
C VAL A 166 35.71 32.99 19.97
N GLY A 167 36.42 31.97 19.45
CA GLY A 167 37.66 32.15 18.68
C GLY A 167 37.49 33.06 17.47
N HIS A 168 36.36 33.00 16.76
CA HIS A 168 36.07 33.88 15.61
C HIS A 168 36.01 35.37 16.03
N TYR A 169 35.37 35.68 17.16
CA TYR A 169 35.35 37.04 17.70
C TYR A 169 36.72 37.48 18.23
N VAL A 170 37.49 36.59 18.84
CA VAL A 170 38.85 36.90 19.31
C VAL A 170 39.77 37.20 18.13
N LEU A 171 39.80 36.33 17.12
CA LEU A 171 40.63 36.50 15.92
C LEU A 171 40.28 37.77 15.12
N TYR A 172 39.03 38.22 15.16
CA TYR A 172 38.59 39.51 14.60
C TYR A 172 39.43 40.68 15.14
N TYR A 173 39.74 40.70 16.44
CA TYR A 173 40.47 41.78 17.11
C TYR A 173 41.97 41.52 17.29
N THR A 174 42.33 40.29 17.65
CA THR A 174 43.68 39.96 18.15
C THR A 174 44.46 39.05 17.20
N GLY A 175 43.91 38.71 16.03
CA GLY A 175 44.59 37.86 15.06
C GLY A 175 45.84 38.53 14.47
N PRO A 176 46.87 37.76 14.06
CA PRO A 176 48.00 38.27 13.28
C PRO A 176 47.50 38.99 12.02
N ALA A 177 48.10 40.12 11.63
CA ALA A 177 47.62 41.00 10.54
C ALA A 177 47.17 40.23 9.27
N ALA A 178 47.93 39.20 8.92
CA ALA A 178 47.66 38.25 7.84
C ALA A 178 46.29 37.52 7.96
N LEU A 179 45.96 37.00 9.15
CA LEU A 179 44.67 36.39 9.45
C LEU A 179 43.57 37.43 9.69
N THR A 180 43.92 38.60 10.25
CA THR A 180 42.95 39.65 10.56
C THR A 180 42.26 40.18 9.31
N ASP A 181 42.92 40.25 8.15
CA ASP A 181 42.27 40.77 6.92
C ASP A 181 41.17 39.84 6.39
N PHE A 182 41.26 38.54 6.65
CA PHE A 182 40.17 37.58 6.41
C PHE A 182 39.07 37.73 7.46
N PHE A 183 39.43 37.81 8.74
CA PHE A 183 38.48 37.91 9.86
C PHE A 183 37.94 39.34 10.11
N ARG A 184 38.33 40.37 9.35
CA ARG A 184 37.84 41.77 9.53
C ARG A 184 36.52 42.08 8.83
N GLN A 185 35.91 41.09 8.19
CA GLN A 185 34.61 41.23 7.53
C GLN A 185 33.48 41.00 8.56
N PRO A 186 32.80 42.06 9.06
CA PRO A 186 31.90 41.93 10.21
C PRO A 186 30.78 40.92 9.98
N LEU A 187 30.15 40.97 8.80
CA LEU A 187 29.05 40.08 8.45
C LEU A 187 29.48 38.62 8.26
N MET A 188 30.70 38.38 7.79
CA MET A 188 31.23 37.02 7.67
C MET A 188 31.44 36.40 9.05
N VAL A 189 32.11 37.12 9.95
CA VAL A 189 32.43 36.61 11.29
C VAL A 189 31.16 36.45 12.11
N ASN A 190 30.25 37.42 12.04
CA ASN A 190 28.97 37.34 12.75
C ASN A 190 28.08 36.20 12.23
N GLY A 191 27.91 36.06 10.91
CA GLY A 191 27.15 34.95 10.33
C GLY A 191 27.75 33.58 10.67
N SER A 192 29.08 33.46 10.63
CA SER A 192 29.79 32.23 11.03
C SER A 192 29.60 31.91 12.51
N ALA A 193 29.69 32.91 13.39
CA ALA A 193 29.51 32.74 14.82
C ALA A 193 28.11 32.23 15.17
N VAL A 194 27.06 32.82 14.57
CA VAL A 194 25.66 32.38 14.73
C VAL A 194 25.50 30.94 14.23
N LYS A 195 25.97 30.63 13.02
CA LYS A 195 25.90 29.28 12.43
C LYS A 195 26.56 28.25 13.33
N ILE A 196 27.84 28.45 13.66
CA ILE A 196 28.66 27.49 14.40
C ILE A 196 28.09 27.29 15.81
N ALA A 197 27.68 28.37 16.49
CA ALA A 197 27.13 28.26 17.84
C ALA A 197 25.81 27.48 17.84
N LEU A 198 24.88 27.80 16.94
CA LEU A 198 23.59 27.12 16.87
C LEU A 198 23.74 25.64 16.51
N LEU A 199 24.62 25.30 15.56
CA LEU A 199 24.94 23.92 15.22
C LEU A 199 25.53 23.18 16.43
N GLY A 200 26.47 23.81 17.15
CA GLY A 200 27.05 23.25 18.37
C GLY A 200 26.04 23.02 19.47
N LEU A 201 25.16 23.99 19.73
CA LEU A 201 24.08 23.88 20.71
C LEU A 201 23.09 22.77 20.34
N CYS A 202 22.75 22.60 19.06
CA CYS A 202 21.91 21.49 18.61
C CYS A 202 22.52 20.13 18.97
N LEU A 203 23.83 19.95 18.77
CA LEU A 203 24.52 18.71 19.14
C LEU A 203 24.56 18.50 20.66
N LEU A 204 24.80 19.57 21.44
CA LEU A 204 24.78 19.47 22.91
C LEU A 204 23.38 19.11 23.44
N VAL A 205 22.31 19.62 22.83
CA VAL A 205 20.94 19.21 23.14
C VAL A 205 20.71 17.75 22.77
N ALA A 206 21.16 17.32 21.59
CA ALA A 206 21.08 15.92 21.16
C ALA A 206 21.85 14.97 22.10
N ALA A 207 22.97 15.41 22.68
CA ALA A 207 23.78 14.62 23.60
C ALA A 207 23.11 14.35 24.95
N ARG A 208 22.17 15.21 25.38
CA ARG A 208 21.46 15.04 26.65
C ARG A 208 20.63 13.76 26.66
N ASP A 209 19.98 13.47 25.54
CA ASP A 209 19.21 12.25 25.32
C ASP A 209 19.08 12.02 23.81
N THR A 210 19.86 11.08 23.28
CA THR A 210 19.89 10.82 21.83
C THR A 210 18.58 10.25 21.29
N ARG A 211 17.73 9.66 22.15
CA ARG A 211 16.42 9.11 21.76
C ARG A 211 15.38 10.22 21.65
N ARG A 212 15.36 11.15 22.61
CA ARG A 212 14.38 12.27 22.63
C ARG A 212 14.81 13.46 21.79
N HIS A 213 16.11 13.68 21.65
CA HIS A 213 16.68 14.86 21.01
C HIS A 213 17.51 14.53 19.77
N GLY A 214 17.36 13.33 19.21
CA GLY A 214 18.02 12.94 17.96
C GLY A 214 17.68 13.87 16.79
N ASP A 215 16.50 14.49 16.76
CA ASP A 215 16.09 15.39 15.68
C ASP A 215 16.90 16.70 15.60
N TYR A 216 17.58 17.10 16.66
CA TYR A 216 18.51 18.24 16.63
C TYR A 216 19.74 17.92 15.76
N VAL A 217 20.08 16.64 15.57
CA VAL A 217 21.08 16.19 14.59
C VAL A 217 20.58 16.41 13.17
N ASN A 218 19.26 16.29 12.90
CA ASN A 218 18.71 16.61 11.58
C ASN A 218 18.83 18.10 11.28
N VAL A 219 18.60 18.97 12.26
CA VAL A 219 18.85 20.42 12.13
C VAL A 219 20.33 20.69 11.86
N PHE A 220 21.23 20.00 12.55
CA PHE A 220 22.67 20.09 12.28
C PHE A 220 23.00 19.70 10.83
N ILE A 221 22.52 18.55 10.37
CA ILE A 221 22.73 18.06 9.00
C ILE A 221 22.17 19.06 7.99
N LEU A 222 20.92 19.50 8.16
CA LEU A 222 20.27 20.45 7.25
C LEU A 222 21.01 21.79 7.20
N GLY A 223 21.45 22.32 8.35
CA GLY A 223 22.24 23.55 8.40
C GLY A 223 23.54 23.45 7.59
N ASN A 224 24.22 22.30 7.64
CA ASN A 224 25.39 22.03 6.81
C ASN A 224 25.03 21.82 5.33
N VAL A 225 23.87 21.23 5.00
CA VAL A 225 23.38 21.12 3.61
C VAL A 225 23.13 22.50 3.00
N PHE A 226 22.49 23.42 3.72
CA PHE A 226 22.30 24.78 3.23
C PHE A 226 23.61 25.57 3.15
N SER A 227 24.55 25.33 4.08
CA SER A 227 25.93 25.82 3.98
C SER A 227 26.60 25.33 2.69
N LEU A 228 26.53 24.04 2.40
CA LEU A 228 27.05 23.42 1.19
C LEU A 228 26.43 24.02 -0.09
N ILE A 229 25.11 24.21 -0.13
CA ILE A 229 24.42 24.88 -1.25
C ILE A 229 24.95 26.30 -1.44
N ALA A 230 25.11 27.05 -0.34
CA ALA A 230 25.63 28.41 -0.39
C ALA A 230 27.09 28.44 -0.88
N VAL A 231 27.92 27.49 -0.47
CA VAL A 231 29.30 27.32 -0.98
C VAL A 231 29.30 27.01 -2.48
N ILE A 232 28.42 26.11 -2.96
CA ILE A 232 28.32 25.77 -4.38
C ILE A 232 27.92 26.99 -5.22
N VAL A 233 26.86 27.71 -4.82
CA VAL A 233 26.41 28.93 -5.53
C VAL A 233 27.53 29.98 -5.54
N THR A 234 28.21 30.14 -4.42
CA THR A 234 29.34 31.06 -4.30
C THR A 234 30.51 30.66 -5.21
N HIS A 235 30.83 29.37 -5.28
CA HIS A 235 31.86 28.83 -6.19
C HIS A 235 31.51 29.05 -7.66
N LEU A 236 30.23 28.86 -8.05
CA LEU A 236 29.76 29.19 -9.39
C LEU A 236 29.88 30.69 -9.69
N GLY A 237 29.59 31.54 -8.69
CA GLY A 237 29.80 32.99 -8.77
C GLY A 237 31.27 33.36 -9.01
N ILE A 238 32.23 32.70 -8.34
CA ILE A 238 33.68 32.93 -8.57
C ILE A 238 34.05 32.73 -10.05
N ASN A 239 33.46 31.74 -10.71
CA ASN A 239 33.71 31.50 -12.14
C ASN A 239 33.21 32.64 -13.04
N HIS A 240 32.26 33.45 -12.55
CA HIS A 240 31.70 34.59 -13.26
C HIS A 240 32.42 35.91 -12.93
N PHE A 241 32.87 36.09 -11.68
CA PHE A 241 33.42 37.37 -11.18
C PHE A 241 34.94 37.39 -10.93
N GLY A 242 35.62 36.26 -11.10
CA GLY A 242 37.07 36.14 -10.94
C GLY A 242 37.51 35.66 -9.54
N VAL A 243 38.77 35.21 -9.46
CA VAL A 243 39.34 34.61 -8.24
C VAL A 243 39.94 35.69 -7.34
N VAL A 244 39.44 35.79 -6.10
CA VAL A 244 40.04 36.63 -5.05
C VAL A 244 41.21 35.88 -4.40
N GLN A 245 42.37 36.54 -4.29
CA GLN A 245 43.58 36.01 -3.67
C GLN A 245 43.63 36.34 -2.17
N TYR A 246 44.11 35.39 -1.35
CA TYR A 246 44.38 35.59 0.09
C TYR A 246 45.86 35.30 0.38
N PRO A 247 46.79 36.24 0.04
CA PRO A 247 48.23 36.01 0.13
C PRO A 247 48.69 35.59 1.52
N ALA A 248 48.05 36.15 2.56
CA ALA A 248 48.28 35.84 3.95
C ALA A 248 48.01 34.38 4.36
N LEU A 249 47.10 33.70 3.66
CA LEU A 249 46.73 32.31 3.90
C LEU A 249 47.36 31.37 2.87
N GLY A 250 48.16 31.89 1.93
CA GLY A 250 48.76 31.12 0.84
C GLY A 250 47.72 30.42 -0.06
N THR A 251 46.49 30.96 -0.14
CA THR A 251 45.36 30.33 -0.84
C THR A 251 44.54 31.36 -1.59
N ASP A 252 43.63 30.90 -2.44
CA ASP A 252 42.62 31.72 -3.08
C ASP A 252 41.19 31.32 -2.68
N SER A 253 40.23 32.17 -3.04
CA SER A 253 38.81 31.95 -2.82
C SER A 253 38.29 30.64 -3.40
N ARG A 254 38.80 30.20 -4.55
CA ARG A 254 38.37 28.94 -5.19
C ARG A 254 38.76 27.74 -4.33
N THR A 255 40.01 27.71 -3.88
CA THR A 255 40.59 26.66 -3.04
C THR A 255 39.93 26.62 -1.67
N MET A 256 39.65 27.78 -1.08
CA MET A 256 38.90 27.86 0.18
C MET A 256 37.48 27.32 0.05
N MET A 257 36.77 27.63 -1.03
CA MET A 257 35.42 27.09 -1.26
C MET A 257 35.43 25.58 -1.51
N LEU A 258 36.44 25.05 -2.21
CA LEU A 258 36.61 23.60 -2.37
C LEU A 258 36.90 22.90 -1.02
N GLY A 259 37.71 23.52 -0.16
CA GLY A 259 37.97 23.04 1.19
C GLY A 259 36.69 23.04 2.05
N ALA A 260 35.93 24.13 2.03
CA ALA A 260 34.65 24.25 2.75
C ALA A 260 33.63 23.21 2.26
N LEU A 261 33.55 23.00 0.93
CA LEU A 261 32.72 21.97 0.32
C LEU A 261 33.09 20.57 0.82
N GLY A 262 34.39 20.27 0.92
CA GLY A 262 34.88 19.01 1.47
C GLY A 262 34.51 18.82 2.94
N VAL A 263 34.69 19.86 3.77
CA VAL A 263 34.34 19.82 5.20
C VAL A 263 32.84 19.61 5.41
N ASP A 264 31.99 20.40 4.74
CA ASP A 264 30.54 20.28 4.84
C ASP A 264 30.08 18.89 4.33
N ALA A 265 30.60 18.41 3.21
CA ALA A 265 30.27 17.08 2.67
C ALA A 265 30.67 15.94 3.63
N VAL A 266 31.85 16.02 4.26
CA VAL A 266 32.29 15.04 5.27
C VAL A 266 31.40 15.11 6.51
N ALA A 267 31.12 16.31 7.02
CA ALA A 267 30.26 16.49 8.19
C ALA A 267 28.85 15.94 7.94
N ILE A 268 28.23 16.30 6.81
CA ILE A 268 26.92 15.79 6.39
C ILE A 268 26.94 14.26 6.32
N SER A 269 27.91 13.68 5.61
CA SER A 269 27.99 12.23 5.42
C SER A 269 28.22 11.49 6.75
N ALA A 270 29.15 11.96 7.57
CA ALA A 270 29.48 11.35 8.86
C ALA A 270 28.30 11.39 9.83
N PHE A 271 27.61 12.54 9.94
CA PHE A 271 26.47 12.68 10.84
C PHE A 271 25.22 11.97 10.33
N ILE A 272 25.00 11.89 9.01
CA ILE A 272 23.94 11.03 8.44
C ILE A 272 24.22 9.57 8.81
N LEU A 273 25.44 9.07 8.60
CA LEU A 273 25.79 7.68 8.92
C LEU A 273 25.66 7.40 10.42
N LEU A 274 26.17 8.30 11.26
CA LEU A 274 26.04 8.19 12.72
C LEU A 274 24.58 8.18 13.15
N LYS A 275 23.74 9.07 12.60
CA LYS A 275 22.31 9.12 12.88
C LYS A 275 21.60 7.84 12.46
N ILE A 276 21.88 7.31 11.26
CA ILE A 276 21.33 6.03 10.80
C ILE A 276 21.70 4.89 11.75
N LYS A 277 22.95 4.84 12.24
CA LYS A 277 23.40 3.83 13.19
C LYS A 277 22.73 3.97 14.56
N ILE A 278 22.61 5.18 15.08
CA ILE A 278 21.91 5.45 16.35
C ILE A 278 20.45 5.06 16.23
N ASP A 279 19.73 5.57 15.23
CA ASP A 279 18.30 5.31 15.04
C ASP A 279 18.01 3.83 14.81
N GLY A 280 18.83 3.16 13.98
CA GLY A 280 18.72 1.72 13.76
C GLY A 280 19.00 0.90 15.01
N SER A 281 19.86 1.39 15.91
CA SER A 281 20.10 0.75 17.21
C SER A 281 18.95 0.96 18.19
N ILE A 282 18.21 2.06 18.07
CA ILE A 282 17.02 2.34 18.88
C ILE A 282 15.86 1.44 18.41
N LEU A 283 15.63 1.37 17.10
CA LEU A 283 14.58 0.58 16.46
C LEU A 283 15.11 -0.75 15.90
N ASP A 284 15.85 -1.49 16.72
CA ASP A 284 16.52 -2.76 16.35
C ASP A 284 15.57 -3.95 16.10
N HIS A 285 14.29 -3.78 16.38
CA HIS A 285 13.24 -4.78 16.22
C HIS A 285 12.44 -4.62 14.92
N THR A 286 12.68 -3.55 14.14
CA THR A 286 12.04 -3.41 12.82
C THR A 286 12.74 -4.28 11.78
N ARG A 287 11.94 -5.02 11.00
CA ARG A 287 12.39 -5.97 9.98
C ARG A 287 12.27 -5.40 8.58
N PHE A 288 11.29 -4.52 8.34
CA PHE A 288 11.03 -3.97 7.02
C PHE A 288 11.31 -2.46 6.93
N PHE A 289 10.78 -1.67 7.86
CA PHE A 289 10.88 -0.23 7.90
C PHE A 289 12.25 0.25 8.37
N SER A 290 12.70 1.35 7.76
CA SER A 290 13.75 2.16 8.37
C SER A 290 13.14 3.08 9.44
N PRO A 291 13.94 3.64 10.35
CA PRO A 291 13.47 4.57 11.38
C PRO A 291 12.60 5.72 10.85
N LEU A 292 12.95 6.27 9.69
CA LEU A 292 12.17 7.34 9.06
C LEU A 292 10.77 6.87 8.65
N HIS A 293 10.67 5.70 8.01
CA HIS A 293 9.38 5.13 7.62
C HIS A 293 8.54 4.78 8.84
N PHE A 294 9.17 4.25 9.88
CA PHE A 294 8.51 3.93 11.15
C PHE A 294 7.85 5.17 11.76
N ARG A 295 8.63 6.24 11.97
CA ARG A 295 8.13 7.50 12.57
C ARG A 295 7.09 8.20 11.70
N ALA A 296 7.22 8.10 10.38
CA ALA A 296 6.23 8.62 9.44
C ALA A 296 4.89 7.88 9.55
N LEU A 297 4.90 6.55 9.52
CA LEU A 297 3.67 5.77 9.63
C LEU A 297 3.07 5.85 11.03
N GLU A 298 3.88 5.94 12.09
CA GLU A 298 3.44 6.19 13.47
C GLU A 298 2.63 7.49 13.54
N ALA A 299 3.16 8.56 12.94
CA ALA A 299 2.49 9.84 12.92
C ALA A 299 1.18 9.82 12.10
N VAL A 300 1.14 9.03 11.03
CA VAL A 300 -0.09 8.81 10.25
C VAL A 300 -1.10 7.99 11.06
N ALA A 301 -0.67 6.91 11.71
CA ALA A 301 -1.51 6.02 12.50
C ALA A 301 -2.22 6.75 13.66
N GLU A 302 -1.48 7.57 14.41
CA GLU A 302 -2.02 8.43 15.48
C GLU A 302 -3.10 9.40 14.96
N THR A 303 -3.06 9.75 13.66
CA THR A 303 -4.06 10.64 13.06
C THR A 303 -5.25 9.88 12.50
N LEU A 304 -5.01 8.68 11.94
CA LEU A 304 -6.04 7.89 11.27
C LEU A 304 -6.94 7.15 12.26
N ILE A 305 -6.38 6.73 13.40
CA ILE A 305 -7.08 6.05 14.48
C ILE A 305 -7.30 7.06 15.60
N ASP A 306 -8.39 7.83 15.49
CA ASP A 306 -8.78 8.89 16.43
C ASP A 306 -10.13 8.54 17.07
N GLY A 307 -10.08 7.81 18.18
CA GLY A 307 -11.25 7.26 18.85
C GLY A 307 -11.18 7.35 20.38
N GLU A 308 -12.28 7.74 21.02
CA GLU A 308 -12.35 7.91 22.48
C GLU A 308 -12.09 6.62 23.28
N LYS A 309 -12.24 5.45 22.64
CA LYS A 309 -12.03 4.12 23.23
C LYS A 309 -10.81 3.42 22.64
N GLU A 310 -9.81 4.19 22.22
CA GLU A 310 -8.58 3.63 21.68
C GLU A 310 -7.81 2.82 22.74
N VAL A 311 -7.31 1.65 22.36
CA VAL A 311 -6.66 0.67 23.25
C VAL A 311 -5.24 0.28 22.80
N VAL A 312 -4.76 0.83 21.69
CA VAL A 312 -3.46 0.52 21.08
C VAL A 312 -2.71 1.79 20.76
N GLU A 313 -1.49 1.87 21.29
CA GLU A 313 -0.57 2.96 20.98
C GLU A 313 -0.08 2.91 19.51
N PRO A 314 0.14 4.07 18.85
CA PRO A 314 0.50 4.12 17.43
C PRO A 314 1.74 3.30 17.04
N GLU A 315 2.75 3.19 17.89
CA GLU A 315 3.95 2.38 17.61
C GLU A 315 3.63 0.90 17.46
N GLN A 316 2.67 0.37 18.22
CA GLN A 316 2.27 -1.03 18.16
C GLN A 316 1.57 -1.35 16.85
N ILE A 317 0.83 -0.38 16.31
CA ILE A 317 0.23 -0.45 14.97
C ILE A 317 1.35 -0.60 13.93
N VAL A 318 2.35 0.28 13.97
CA VAL A 318 3.46 0.27 13.00
C VAL A 318 4.28 -1.02 13.09
N LEU A 319 4.53 -1.54 14.29
CA LEU A 319 5.26 -2.81 14.47
C LEU A 319 4.53 -4.00 13.85
N ARG A 320 3.22 -4.09 14.03
CA ARG A 320 2.42 -5.14 13.39
C ARG A 320 2.39 -5.01 11.87
N THR A 321 2.33 -3.79 11.36
CA THR A 321 2.45 -3.53 9.92
C THR A 321 3.84 -3.89 9.39
N ASP A 322 4.90 -3.58 10.13
CA ASP A 322 6.27 -3.95 9.79
C ASP A 322 6.42 -5.48 9.68
N ASP A 323 5.90 -6.19 10.68
CA ASP A 323 5.88 -7.64 10.72
C ASP A 323 5.13 -8.26 9.55
N TYR A 324 3.99 -7.68 9.19
CA TYR A 324 3.22 -8.08 8.02
C TYR A 324 4.01 -7.92 6.73
N LEU A 325 4.57 -6.73 6.48
CA LEU A 325 5.30 -6.46 5.23
C LEU A 325 6.62 -7.25 5.15
N ALA A 326 7.21 -7.62 6.28
CA ALA A 326 8.40 -8.48 6.33
C ALA A 326 8.09 -9.97 6.07
N SER A 327 6.82 -10.39 6.20
CA SER A 327 6.45 -11.81 6.20
C SER A 327 6.34 -12.46 4.82
N PHE A 328 6.27 -11.66 3.74
CA PHE A 328 6.15 -12.18 2.38
C PHE A 328 7.10 -11.47 1.39
N PRO A 329 7.70 -12.21 0.44
CA PRO A 329 8.55 -11.61 -0.58
C PRO A 329 7.69 -10.95 -1.67
N SER A 330 7.90 -9.67 -1.94
CA SER A 330 7.35 -9.02 -3.13
C SER A 330 8.25 -7.91 -3.66
N LYS A 331 8.43 -7.87 -4.98
CA LYS A 331 9.14 -6.79 -5.67
C LYS A 331 8.41 -5.45 -5.57
N ARG A 332 7.13 -5.42 -5.19
CA ARG A 332 6.31 -4.21 -5.08
C ARG A 332 6.37 -3.54 -3.71
N LEU A 333 6.98 -4.18 -2.70
CA LEU A 333 7.02 -3.64 -1.32
C LEU A 333 7.73 -2.27 -1.22
N TRP A 334 8.61 -1.90 -2.15
CA TRP A 334 9.21 -0.56 -2.15
C TRP A 334 8.16 0.55 -2.31
N LEU A 335 7.02 0.27 -2.96
CA LEU A 335 5.89 1.21 -3.07
C LEU A 335 5.34 1.57 -1.70
N ALA A 336 5.37 0.66 -0.73
CA ALA A 336 4.99 0.95 0.65
C ALA A 336 5.88 2.04 1.24
N LYS A 337 7.20 1.86 1.14
CA LYS A 337 8.20 2.84 1.61
C LYS A 337 8.06 4.19 0.89
N ALA A 338 7.92 4.17 -0.43
CA ALA A 338 7.72 5.38 -1.23
C ALA A 338 6.42 6.12 -0.86
N SER A 339 5.33 5.40 -0.65
CA SER A 339 4.04 5.99 -0.27
C SER A 339 4.07 6.63 1.12
N ILE A 340 4.72 5.97 2.09
CA ILE A 340 4.90 6.50 3.46
C ILE A 340 5.76 7.77 3.40
N LEU A 341 6.88 7.73 2.69
CA LEU A 341 7.78 8.87 2.60
C LEU A 341 7.13 10.06 1.86
N GLY A 342 6.42 9.80 0.77
CA GLY A 342 5.72 10.85 0.04
C GLY A 342 4.59 11.47 0.86
N LEU A 343 3.84 10.68 1.63
CA LEU A 343 2.81 11.20 2.54
C LEU A 343 3.46 12.03 3.65
N ALA A 344 4.59 11.56 4.18
CA ALA A 344 5.34 12.26 5.23
C ALA A 344 5.86 13.61 4.78
N THR A 345 6.30 13.74 3.52
CA THR A 345 6.85 15.00 2.98
C THR A 345 5.80 15.88 2.31
N MET A 346 4.55 15.43 2.16
CA MET A 346 3.50 16.22 1.52
C MET A 346 3.26 17.60 2.16
N PRO A 347 3.31 17.78 3.50
CA PRO A 347 3.15 19.11 4.11
C PRO A 347 4.12 20.18 3.60
N LEU A 348 5.27 19.79 3.03
CA LEU A 348 6.23 20.71 2.42
C LEU A 348 5.59 21.55 1.30
N MET A 349 4.62 21.00 0.56
CA MET A 349 3.88 21.72 -0.48
C MET A 349 3.08 22.90 0.07
N SER A 350 2.75 22.87 1.37
CA SER A 350 2.08 23.94 2.10
C SER A 350 3.02 24.66 3.08
N LEU A 351 4.35 24.60 2.83
CA LEU A 351 5.40 25.20 3.64
C LEU A 351 5.38 24.78 5.12
N MET A 352 4.88 23.58 5.42
CA MET A 352 4.89 23.02 6.77
C MET A 352 5.95 21.92 6.89
N PRO A 353 6.49 21.68 8.10
CA PRO A 353 7.37 20.54 8.37
C PRO A 353 6.73 19.20 7.98
N PRO A 354 7.54 18.17 7.67
CA PRO A 354 7.05 16.82 7.41
C PRO A 354 6.10 16.32 8.52
N ILE A 355 5.19 15.41 8.17
CA ILE A 355 4.04 15.03 9.01
C ILE A 355 4.45 14.59 10.42
N ASN A 356 5.57 13.86 10.56
CA ASN A 356 6.10 13.36 11.82
C ASN A 356 6.68 14.45 12.74
N TYR A 357 6.78 15.68 12.26
CA TYR A 357 7.17 16.86 13.04
C TYR A 357 6.00 17.77 13.38
N LEU A 358 4.81 17.49 12.84
CA LEU A 358 3.59 18.23 13.14
C LEU A 358 2.95 17.66 14.42
N SER A 359 2.34 18.56 15.21
CA SER A 359 1.52 18.13 16.34
C SER A 359 0.36 17.24 15.88
N PRO A 360 -0.17 16.33 16.71
CA PRO A 360 -1.31 15.48 16.34
C PRO A 360 -2.48 16.28 15.75
N GLU A 361 -2.80 17.44 16.33
CA GLU A 361 -3.91 18.29 15.89
C GLU A 361 -3.62 18.96 14.53
N LEU A 362 -2.36 19.29 14.26
CA LEU A 362 -1.95 19.83 12.97
C LEU A 362 -1.92 18.76 11.88
N ARG A 363 -1.53 17.52 12.22
CA ARG A 363 -1.64 16.37 11.30
C ARG A 363 -3.08 16.08 10.96
N HIS A 364 -3.95 16.02 11.97
CA HIS A 364 -5.38 15.80 11.78
C HIS A 364 -5.99 16.88 10.90
N TRP A 365 -5.70 18.16 11.18
CA TRP A 365 -6.12 19.25 10.31
C TRP A 365 -5.58 19.13 8.88
N PHE A 366 -4.30 18.78 8.73
CA PHE A 366 -3.65 18.65 7.42
C PHE A 366 -4.29 17.53 6.61
N ILE A 367 -4.42 16.34 7.20
CA ILE A 367 -5.02 15.18 6.55
C ILE A 367 -6.48 15.47 6.16
N ASN A 368 -7.27 15.99 7.10
CA ASN A 368 -8.67 16.32 6.86
C ASN A 368 -8.83 17.41 5.79
N LYS A 369 -8.01 18.47 5.81
CA LYS A 369 -8.10 19.54 4.81
C LYS A 369 -7.64 19.06 3.44
N HIS A 370 -6.40 18.57 3.33
CA HIS A 370 -5.78 18.37 2.04
C HIS A 370 -6.16 17.02 1.39
N PHE A 371 -6.51 15.99 2.17
CA PHE A 371 -6.95 14.72 1.61
C PHE A 371 -8.47 14.58 1.57
N LYS A 372 -9.17 14.88 2.67
CA LYS A 372 -10.64 14.72 2.70
C LYS A 372 -11.39 15.87 2.02
N LYS A 373 -10.95 17.12 2.14
CA LYS A 373 -11.65 18.25 1.49
C LYS A 373 -11.07 18.58 0.13
N ASP A 374 -9.77 18.83 0.02
CA ASP A 374 -9.21 19.36 -1.22
C ASP A 374 -9.13 18.31 -2.34
N ILE A 375 -8.71 17.07 -2.04
CA ILE A 375 -8.61 16.00 -3.04
C ILE A 375 -9.97 15.40 -3.36
N VAL A 376 -10.71 14.96 -2.35
CA VAL A 376 -12.02 14.32 -2.55
C VAL A 376 -13.03 15.35 -3.09
N GLU A 377 -13.17 16.55 -2.50
CA GLU A 377 -14.13 17.57 -3.00
C GLU A 377 -13.57 18.43 -4.15
N LYS A 378 -12.35 18.12 -4.65
CA LYS A 378 -11.68 18.82 -5.76
C LYS A 378 -11.58 20.35 -5.57
N ARG A 379 -11.16 20.80 -4.38
CA ARG A 379 -11.05 22.21 -3.99
C ARG A 379 -9.60 22.73 -4.01
N GLY A 380 -9.44 24.05 -3.94
CA GLY A 380 -8.13 24.70 -3.80
C GLY A 380 -7.15 24.42 -4.96
N ILE A 381 -5.87 24.18 -4.63
CA ILE A 381 -4.83 23.88 -5.63
C ILE A 381 -5.11 22.59 -6.40
N TYR A 382 -5.77 21.61 -5.78
CA TYR A 382 -6.12 20.35 -6.43
C TYR A 382 -7.27 20.52 -7.42
N GLY A 383 -8.23 21.40 -7.12
CA GLY A 383 -9.24 21.83 -8.10
C GLY A 383 -8.61 22.52 -9.31
N LEU A 384 -7.55 23.33 -9.10
CA LEU A 384 -6.78 23.91 -10.20
C LEU A 384 -6.06 22.83 -11.01
N LEU A 385 -5.34 21.90 -10.35
CA LEU A 385 -4.66 20.77 -11.01
C LEU A 385 -5.63 19.95 -11.86
N HIS A 386 -6.84 19.69 -11.36
CA HIS A 386 -7.91 19.02 -12.09
C HIS A 386 -8.32 19.83 -13.33
N THR A 387 -8.53 21.13 -13.18
CA THR A 387 -8.90 22.04 -14.28
C THR A 387 -7.86 22.06 -15.40
N ILE A 388 -6.56 21.96 -15.05
CA ILE A 388 -5.46 21.89 -16.03
C ILE A 388 -5.06 20.45 -16.42
N LYS A 389 -5.92 19.46 -16.13
CA LYS A 389 -5.77 18.04 -16.51
C LYS A 389 -4.51 17.35 -15.97
N LEU A 390 -4.06 17.73 -14.78
CA LEU A 390 -2.98 17.05 -14.05
C LEU A 390 -3.51 15.95 -13.10
N ASP A 391 -4.55 15.24 -13.53
CA ASP A 391 -5.24 14.21 -12.74
C ASP A 391 -4.29 13.12 -12.21
N ARG A 392 -3.25 12.76 -12.98
CA ARG A 392 -2.25 11.78 -12.55
C ARG A 392 -1.57 12.15 -11.22
N ILE A 393 -1.38 13.44 -10.93
CA ILE A 393 -0.77 13.88 -9.66
C ILE A 393 -1.75 13.65 -8.51
N ILE A 394 -3.01 14.03 -8.71
CA ILE A 394 -4.09 13.81 -7.73
C ILE A 394 -4.22 12.31 -7.44
N ASP A 395 -4.17 11.50 -8.49
CA ASP A 395 -4.30 10.04 -8.41
C ASP A 395 -3.19 9.39 -7.59
N ILE A 396 -1.94 9.82 -7.81
CA ILE A 396 -0.78 9.35 -7.03
C ILE A 396 -0.98 9.68 -5.56
N ILE A 397 -1.37 10.92 -5.26
CA ILE A 397 -1.54 11.39 -3.88
C ILE A 397 -2.67 10.63 -3.17
N GLU A 398 -3.80 10.45 -3.84
CA GLU A 398 -4.92 9.69 -3.30
C GLU A 398 -4.54 8.21 -3.10
N GLY A 399 -3.81 7.62 -4.06
CA GLY A 399 -3.24 6.28 -3.94
C GLY A 399 -2.31 6.13 -2.73
N MET A 400 -1.42 7.10 -2.49
CA MET A 400 -0.53 7.11 -1.33
C MET A 400 -1.31 7.17 -0.01
N MET A 401 -2.31 8.03 0.09
CA MET A 401 -3.15 8.12 1.29
C MET A 401 -3.87 6.80 1.57
N ARG A 402 -4.51 6.22 0.55
CA ARG A 402 -5.20 4.94 0.65
C ARG A 402 -4.28 3.82 1.09
N PHE A 403 -3.09 3.76 0.50
CA PHE A 403 -2.12 2.73 0.85
C PHE A 403 -1.67 2.86 2.31
N ASN A 404 -1.36 4.07 2.78
CA ASN A 404 -1.01 4.31 4.18
C ASN A 404 -2.17 4.00 5.15
N MET A 405 -3.42 4.25 4.76
CA MET A 405 -4.59 3.84 5.54
C MET A 405 -4.69 2.33 5.65
N GLN A 406 -4.54 1.60 4.54
CA GLN A 406 -4.58 0.14 4.54
C GLN A 406 -3.48 -0.44 5.45
N LEU A 407 -2.26 0.08 5.35
CA LEU A 407 -1.14 -0.29 6.21
C LEU A 407 -1.46 -0.07 7.70
N THR A 408 -2.06 1.06 8.03
CA THR A 408 -2.49 1.39 9.40
C THR A 408 -3.58 0.45 9.88
N PHE A 409 -4.59 0.17 9.05
CA PHE A 409 -5.70 -0.73 9.39
C PHE A 409 -5.23 -2.17 9.59
N ILE A 410 -4.30 -2.66 8.78
CA ILE A 410 -3.69 -3.98 8.97
C ILE A 410 -3.00 -4.06 10.34
N GLY A 411 -2.19 -3.05 10.69
CA GLY A 411 -1.52 -3.01 11.99
C GLY A 411 -2.50 -2.91 13.17
N TYR A 412 -3.56 -2.11 13.00
CA TYR A 412 -4.52 -1.80 14.05
C TYR A 412 -5.49 -2.96 14.33
N TYR A 413 -6.21 -3.43 13.30
CA TYR A 413 -7.23 -4.47 13.44
C TYR A 413 -6.66 -5.89 13.55
N SER A 414 -5.34 -6.07 13.39
CA SER A 414 -4.66 -7.32 13.77
C SER A 414 -4.45 -7.46 15.28
N ASN A 415 -4.61 -6.39 16.07
CA ASN A 415 -4.47 -6.46 17.51
C ASN A 415 -5.67 -7.18 18.16
N PRO A 416 -5.46 -8.27 18.93
CA PRO A 416 -6.56 -8.98 19.58
C PRO A 416 -7.42 -8.14 20.54
N ALA A 417 -6.85 -7.10 21.16
CA ALA A 417 -7.60 -6.18 22.02
C ALA A 417 -8.61 -5.35 21.23
N VAL A 418 -8.21 -4.87 20.05
CA VAL A 418 -9.08 -4.15 19.10
C VAL A 418 -10.16 -5.08 18.56
N GLN A 419 -9.77 -6.29 18.17
CA GLN A 419 -10.73 -7.30 17.71
C GLN A 419 -11.82 -7.57 18.76
N LYS A 420 -11.43 -7.69 20.03
CA LYS A 420 -12.39 -7.85 21.13
C LYS A 420 -13.26 -6.60 21.33
N SER A 421 -12.71 -5.40 21.21
CA SER A 421 -13.46 -4.15 21.45
C SER A 421 -14.58 -3.93 20.42
N ILE A 422 -14.38 -4.39 19.17
CA ILE A 422 -15.41 -4.35 18.11
C ILE A 422 -16.35 -5.56 18.12
N GLY A 423 -16.26 -6.42 19.13
CA GLY A 423 -17.13 -7.60 19.31
C GLY A 423 -16.75 -8.82 18.49
N TYR A 424 -15.57 -8.87 17.86
CA TYR A 424 -15.08 -10.06 17.16
C TYR A 424 -14.62 -11.12 18.16
N THR A 425 -14.95 -12.38 17.86
CA THR A 425 -14.46 -13.55 18.59
C THR A 425 -14.00 -14.59 17.60
N ARG A 426 -12.78 -15.10 17.82
CA ARG A 426 -12.18 -16.16 17.02
C ARG A 426 -12.97 -17.47 17.15
N PHE A 427 -13.10 -18.27 16.09
CA PHE A 427 -13.94 -19.48 16.08
C PHE A 427 -13.52 -20.48 17.17
N SER A 428 -12.21 -20.68 17.38
CA SER A 428 -11.67 -21.50 18.47
C SER A 428 -12.12 -21.08 19.88
N GLN A 429 -12.55 -19.83 20.05
CA GLN A 429 -13.02 -19.25 21.31
C GLN A 429 -14.55 -19.20 21.41
N ARG A 430 -15.28 -19.52 20.34
CA ARG A 430 -16.75 -19.60 20.33
C ARG A 430 -17.20 -20.96 20.91
N PRO A 431 -18.45 -21.10 21.39
CA PRO A 431 -18.98 -22.39 21.85
C PRO A 431 -18.81 -23.52 20.82
N GLU A 432 -18.99 -23.21 19.54
CA GLU A 432 -18.84 -24.11 18.39
C GLU A 432 -17.38 -24.51 18.16
N GLY A 433 -16.41 -23.73 18.63
CA GLY A 433 -14.98 -24.04 18.55
C GLY A 433 -14.61 -25.36 19.21
N LYS A 434 -15.42 -25.87 20.14
CA LYS A 434 -15.26 -27.22 20.72
C LYS A 434 -15.45 -28.34 19.69
N LEU A 435 -16.17 -28.07 18.59
CA LEU A 435 -16.35 -28.98 17.46
C LEU A 435 -15.08 -29.14 16.61
N ALA A 436 -14.02 -28.37 16.89
CA ALA A 436 -12.71 -28.47 16.24
C ALA A 436 -12.06 -29.86 16.33
N LYS A 437 -12.58 -30.79 17.15
CA LYS A 437 -12.10 -32.18 17.21
C LYS A 437 -12.47 -33.01 15.98
N ALA A 438 -13.43 -32.56 15.16
CA ALA A 438 -13.86 -33.24 13.93
C ALA A 438 -13.09 -32.71 12.70
N ILE A 439 -11.76 -32.76 12.72
CA ILE A 439 -10.92 -32.42 11.55
C ILE A 439 -10.90 -33.62 10.61
N ARG A 440 -11.24 -33.40 9.34
CA ARG A 440 -11.06 -34.42 8.30
C ARG A 440 -9.56 -34.64 8.09
N ARG A 441 -9.09 -35.89 8.22
CA ARG A 441 -7.72 -36.26 7.88
C ARG A 441 -7.64 -36.59 6.40
N TYR A 442 -6.58 -36.10 5.75
CA TYR A 442 -6.31 -36.30 4.33
C TYR A 442 -5.11 -37.22 4.12
N PRO A 443 -5.01 -37.89 2.97
CA PRO A 443 -3.77 -38.52 2.55
C PRO A 443 -2.63 -37.49 2.56
N PRO A 444 -1.40 -37.89 2.92
CA PRO A 444 -0.27 -36.98 2.86
C PRO A 444 -0.02 -36.55 1.41
N LEU A 445 0.24 -35.26 1.20
CA LEU A 445 0.68 -34.72 -0.08
C LEU A 445 2.21 -34.62 -0.07
N ASN A 446 2.89 -35.24 -1.04
CA ASN A 446 4.34 -35.13 -1.15
C ASN A 446 4.67 -33.97 -2.09
N VAL A 447 5.48 -33.02 -1.61
CA VAL A 447 5.86 -31.83 -2.37
C VAL A 447 7.37 -31.64 -2.30
N MET A 448 8.02 -31.56 -3.46
CA MET A 448 9.43 -31.22 -3.54
C MET A 448 9.62 -29.72 -3.32
N THR A 449 10.11 -29.36 -2.13
CA THR A 449 10.51 -27.99 -1.82
C THR A 449 11.94 -27.71 -2.32
N PRO A 450 12.38 -26.44 -2.38
CA PRO A 450 13.77 -26.12 -2.70
C PRO A 450 14.77 -26.87 -1.81
N GLN A 451 14.45 -27.04 -0.52
CA GLN A 451 15.29 -27.79 0.41
C GLN A 451 15.43 -29.27 -0.01
N VAL A 452 14.32 -29.93 -0.37
CA VAL A 452 14.32 -31.33 -0.83
C VAL A 452 15.12 -31.46 -2.13
N LEU A 453 14.91 -30.57 -3.10
CA LEU A 453 15.68 -30.56 -4.35
C LEU A 453 17.18 -30.39 -4.08
N ARG A 454 17.56 -29.49 -3.16
CA ARG A 454 18.97 -29.27 -2.77
C ARG A 454 19.59 -30.50 -2.14
N GLN A 455 18.90 -31.14 -1.21
CA GLN A 455 19.39 -32.32 -0.49
C GLN A 455 19.65 -33.49 -1.43
N ASN A 456 18.86 -33.60 -2.50
CA ASN A 456 18.99 -34.66 -3.50
C ASN A 456 19.89 -34.26 -4.69
N GLY A 457 20.47 -33.06 -4.69
CA GLY A 457 21.31 -32.59 -5.81
C GLY A 457 20.56 -32.41 -7.13
N ILE A 458 19.27 -32.08 -7.08
CA ILE A 458 18.40 -31.93 -8.24
C ILE A 458 18.36 -30.45 -8.68
N ASP A 459 18.87 -30.19 -9.87
CA ASP A 459 18.82 -28.92 -10.60
C ASP A 459 18.13 -29.04 -11.97
N THR A 460 17.94 -30.27 -12.45
CA THR A 460 17.19 -30.61 -13.67
C THR A 460 16.14 -31.69 -13.39
N LEU A 461 14.96 -31.55 -14.02
CA LEU A 461 13.89 -32.55 -14.02
C LEU A 461 13.40 -32.81 -15.45
N THR A 462 12.76 -33.95 -15.67
CA THR A 462 12.03 -34.29 -16.90
C THR A 462 10.64 -34.76 -16.54
N ALA A 463 9.68 -34.56 -17.44
CA ALA A 463 8.33 -35.10 -17.36
C ALA A 463 7.67 -35.09 -18.75
N ASP A 464 6.72 -36.00 -18.97
CA ASP A 464 5.92 -36.04 -20.20
C ASP A 464 4.98 -34.82 -20.27
N VAL A 465 4.25 -34.56 -19.18
CA VAL A 465 3.35 -33.41 -19.05
C VAL A 465 3.85 -32.48 -17.95
N VAL A 466 4.07 -31.22 -18.28
CA VAL A 466 4.40 -30.18 -17.30
C VAL A 466 3.24 -29.20 -17.17
N ILE A 467 2.66 -29.11 -15.98
CA ILE A 467 1.58 -28.19 -15.64
C ILE A 467 2.14 -27.06 -14.78
N ILE A 468 2.02 -25.83 -15.24
CA ILE A 468 2.51 -24.65 -14.54
C ILE A 468 1.36 -24.04 -13.77
N GLY A 469 1.34 -24.25 -12.45
CA GLY A 469 0.30 -23.80 -11.52
C GLY A 469 -0.58 -24.93 -11.00
N SER A 470 -0.73 -25.01 -9.69
CA SER A 470 -1.46 -26.08 -8.97
C SER A 470 -2.92 -25.72 -8.63
N GLY A 471 -3.44 -24.63 -9.22
CA GLY A 471 -4.77 -24.11 -8.93
C GLY A 471 -5.92 -24.96 -9.47
N ALA A 472 -7.13 -24.37 -9.49
CA ALA A 472 -8.37 -25.05 -9.89
C ALA A 472 -8.26 -25.83 -11.20
N ALA A 473 -7.72 -25.21 -12.26
CA ALA A 473 -7.55 -25.87 -13.55
C ALA A 473 -6.37 -26.87 -13.56
N GLY A 474 -5.22 -26.45 -13.02
CA GLY A 474 -4.00 -27.24 -13.07
C GLY A 474 -4.11 -28.57 -12.34
N ALA A 475 -4.68 -28.57 -11.13
CA ALA A 475 -4.92 -29.79 -10.36
C ALA A 475 -5.97 -30.71 -11.02
N THR A 476 -7.03 -30.13 -11.60
CA THR A 476 -8.06 -30.90 -12.34
C THR A 476 -7.45 -31.59 -13.56
N LEU A 477 -6.62 -30.89 -14.35
CA LEU A 477 -5.92 -31.46 -15.50
C LEU A 477 -4.92 -32.54 -15.07
N ALA A 478 -4.16 -32.27 -14.02
CA ALA A 478 -3.18 -33.20 -13.47
C ALA A 478 -3.80 -34.54 -13.10
N GLU A 479 -4.90 -34.54 -12.34
CA GLU A 479 -5.62 -35.76 -11.95
C GLU A 479 -6.02 -36.59 -13.18
N GLN A 480 -6.56 -35.92 -14.21
CA GLN A 480 -7.00 -36.61 -15.43
C GLN A 480 -5.84 -37.13 -16.29
N MET A 481 -4.74 -36.38 -16.40
CA MET A 481 -3.56 -36.78 -17.17
C MET A 481 -2.81 -37.93 -16.48
N ALA A 482 -2.72 -37.90 -15.15
CA ALA A 482 -2.16 -39.01 -14.37
C ALA A 482 -3.03 -40.27 -14.50
N ALA A 483 -4.36 -40.14 -14.50
CA ALA A 483 -5.28 -41.25 -14.75
C ALA A 483 -5.15 -41.88 -16.15
N GLN A 484 -4.61 -41.14 -17.12
CA GLN A 484 -4.26 -41.65 -18.44
C GLN A 484 -2.88 -42.35 -18.48
N GLY A 485 -2.18 -42.43 -17.35
CA GLY A 485 -0.87 -43.07 -17.23
C GLY A 485 0.32 -42.19 -17.62
N ARG A 486 0.12 -40.87 -17.74
CA ARG A 486 1.18 -39.92 -18.13
C ARG A 486 2.04 -39.53 -16.93
N ASP A 487 3.33 -39.28 -17.14
CA ASP A 487 4.23 -38.70 -16.12
C ASP A 487 3.99 -37.19 -16.04
N VAL A 488 3.33 -36.75 -14.97
CA VAL A 488 2.86 -35.39 -14.75
C VAL A 488 3.69 -34.70 -13.66
N LEU A 489 4.23 -33.54 -14.01
CA LEU A 489 4.94 -32.65 -13.10
C LEU A 489 4.19 -31.31 -12.98
N ILE A 490 3.76 -30.97 -11.76
CA ILE A 490 3.25 -29.64 -11.43
C ILE A 490 4.40 -28.77 -10.90
N ILE A 491 4.47 -27.53 -11.40
CA ILE A 491 5.34 -26.48 -10.86
C ILE A 491 4.47 -25.36 -10.25
N GLU A 492 4.65 -25.08 -8.97
CA GLU A 492 3.92 -24.06 -8.22
C GLU A 492 4.86 -23.01 -7.62
N LYS A 493 4.51 -21.72 -7.80
CA LYS A 493 5.27 -20.59 -7.25
C LYS A 493 5.08 -20.45 -5.73
N GLY A 494 3.87 -20.67 -5.25
CA GLY A 494 3.52 -20.55 -3.85
C GLY A 494 4.09 -21.66 -2.95
N PRO A 495 4.11 -21.46 -1.62
CA PRO A 495 4.50 -22.51 -0.68
C PRO A 495 3.42 -23.59 -0.56
N TYR A 496 3.84 -24.78 -0.16
CA TYR A 496 2.94 -25.78 0.42
C TYR A 496 2.69 -25.44 1.89
N VAL A 497 1.44 -25.12 2.23
CA VAL A 497 1.02 -24.88 3.62
C VAL A 497 0.13 -26.04 4.04
N HIS A 498 0.66 -26.93 4.89
CA HIS A 498 -0.12 -28.04 5.43
C HIS A 498 -1.36 -27.51 6.18
N PRO A 499 -2.55 -28.11 6.03
CA PRO A 499 -3.78 -27.63 6.67
C PRO A 499 -3.72 -27.46 8.19
N ASP A 500 -2.95 -28.31 8.89
CA ASP A 500 -2.70 -28.17 10.33
C ASP A 500 -2.00 -26.87 10.73
N ASN A 501 -1.25 -26.27 9.79
CA ASN A 501 -0.57 -24.99 9.98
C ASN A 501 -1.46 -23.78 9.66
N PHE A 502 -2.72 -23.98 9.25
CA PHE A 502 -3.68 -22.89 9.15
C PHE A 502 -4.02 -22.34 10.54
N SER A 503 -4.05 -21.01 10.64
CA SER A 503 -4.31 -20.29 11.88
C SER A 503 -5.52 -19.36 11.71
N GLU A 504 -6.06 -18.89 12.83
CA GLU A 504 -7.16 -17.89 12.83
C GLU A 504 -6.61 -16.46 12.79
N ASP A 505 -5.33 -16.31 12.49
CA ASP A 505 -4.63 -15.05 12.36
C ASP A 505 -4.60 -14.61 10.88
N GLU A 506 -5.37 -13.57 10.56
CA GLU A 506 -5.48 -13.04 9.21
C GLU A 506 -4.15 -12.58 8.64
N VAL A 507 -3.28 -11.97 9.44
CA VAL A 507 -1.98 -11.45 8.98
C VAL A 507 -1.08 -12.60 8.53
N ASP A 508 -1.02 -13.64 9.36
CA ASP A 508 -0.23 -14.83 9.11
C ASP A 508 -0.73 -15.60 7.87
N MET A 509 -2.06 -15.74 7.71
CA MET A 509 -2.61 -16.50 6.59
C MET A 509 -2.61 -15.71 5.28
N ILE A 510 -2.92 -14.41 5.30
CA ILE A 510 -2.91 -13.59 4.08
C ILE A 510 -1.51 -13.52 3.49
N SER A 511 -0.48 -13.33 4.33
CA SER A 511 0.92 -13.26 3.87
C SER A 511 1.44 -14.56 3.25
N ARG A 512 0.95 -15.72 3.71
CA ARG A 512 1.35 -17.04 3.19
C ARG A 512 0.57 -17.47 1.95
N LEU A 513 -0.70 -17.12 1.87
CA LEU A 513 -1.64 -17.73 0.93
C LEU A 513 -2.01 -16.85 -0.27
N TYR A 514 -1.76 -15.54 -0.23
CA TYR A 514 -2.09 -14.62 -1.33
C TYR A 514 -0.85 -14.16 -2.10
N SER A 515 -1.02 -13.94 -3.40
CA SER A 515 -0.01 -13.26 -4.22
C SER A 515 0.21 -11.85 -3.69
N ASP A 516 1.48 -11.47 -3.52
CA ASP A 516 1.90 -10.16 -2.98
C ASP A 516 1.22 -9.78 -1.65
N GLY A 517 0.84 -10.76 -0.82
CA GLY A 517 0.14 -10.50 0.45
C GLY A 517 -1.17 -9.72 0.24
N ALA A 518 -1.95 -10.07 -0.79
CA ALA A 518 -3.20 -9.38 -1.14
C ALA A 518 -3.04 -7.87 -1.48
N LEU A 519 -1.83 -7.41 -1.80
CA LEU A 519 -1.54 -6.03 -2.23
C LEU A 519 -1.44 -5.87 -3.75
N GLN A 520 -1.88 -6.86 -4.52
CA GLN A 520 -1.90 -6.77 -5.99
C GLN A 520 -3.01 -5.81 -6.44
N ILE A 521 -2.61 -4.72 -7.10
CA ILE A 521 -3.49 -3.61 -7.47
C ILE A 521 -3.20 -3.17 -8.91
N SER A 522 -4.21 -2.60 -9.58
CA SER A 522 -4.07 -2.01 -10.91
C SER A 522 -3.05 -0.86 -10.92
N GLN A 523 -2.54 -0.52 -12.11
CA GLN A 523 -1.61 0.59 -12.30
C GLN A 523 -2.17 1.93 -11.79
N SER A 524 -3.49 2.11 -11.83
CA SER A 524 -4.19 3.28 -11.31
C SER A 524 -4.32 3.32 -9.78
N LEU A 525 -3.96 2.23 -9.08
CA LEU A 525 -4.14 2.06 -7.63
C LEU A 525 -5.61 2.09 -7.17
N ARG A 526 -6.57 1.74 -8.06
CA ARG A 526 -8.02 1.83 -7.79
C ARG A 526 -8.75 0.50 -7.80
N PHE A 527 -8.14 -0.54 -8.38
CA PHE A 527 -8.77 -1.83 -8.55
C PHE A 527 -7.88 -2.93 -7.95
N THR A 528 -8.38 -3.60 -6.91
CA THR A 528 -7.65 -4.67 -6.22
C THR A 528 -7.93 -6.02 -6.88
N VAL A 529 -6.88 -6.81 -7.12
CA VAL A 529 -7.00 -8.16 -7.68
C VAL A 529 -6.49 -9.17 -6.66
N LEU A 530 -7.36 -10.07 -6.22
CA LEU A 530 -7.03 -11.10 -5.23
C LEU A 530 -6.79 -12.43 -5.92
N GLN A 531 -5.60 -13.00 -5.71
CA GLN A 531 -5.23 -14.33 -6.21
C GLN A 531 -4.49 -15.13 -5.13
N GLY A 532 -4.80 -16.42 -5.01
CA GLY A 532 -4.04 -17.32 -4.16
C GLY A 532 -2.67 -17.63 -4.75
N SER A 533 -1.67 -17.77 -3.89
CA SER A 533 -0.30 -18.13 -4.22
C SER A 533 0.21 -19.15 -3.21
N ALA A 534 -0.33 -20.36 -3.29
CA ALA A 534 0.05 -21.53 -2.49
C ALA A 534 -0.22 -22.79 -3.33
N VAL A 535 0.29 -23.96 -2.91
CA VAL A 535 -0.14 -25.23 -3.51
C VAL A 535 -1.67 -25.36 -3.38
N GLY A 536 -2.36 -25.58 -4.50
CA GLY A 536 -3.82 -25.53 -4.63
C GLY A 536 -4.38 -24.19 -5.15
N GLY A 537 -3.53 -23.16 -5.27
CA GLY A 537 -3.85 -21.84 -5.82
C GLY A 537 -5.01 -21.14 -5.11
N SER A 538 -5.82 -20.37 -5.86
CA SER A 538 -6.96 -19.62 -5.31
C SER A 538 -8.03 -20.49 -4.64
N THR A 539 -8.07 -21.81 -4.87
CA THR A 539 -9.05 -22.68 -4.19
C THR A 539 -8.81 -22.80 -2.68
N VAL A 540 -7.57 -22.52 -2.24
CA VAL A 540 -7.20 -22.50 -0.81
C VAL A 540 -7.80 -21.29 -0.10
N VAL A 541 -8.01 -20.18 -0.81
CA VAL A 541 -8.44 -18.89 -0.23
C VAL A 541 -9.77 -18.35 -0.76
N ASN A 542 -10.45 -19.06 -1.66
CA ASN A 542 -11.78 -18.66 -2.08
C ASN A 542 -12.87 -19.21 -1.14
N ASN A 543 -14.10 -18.75 -1.36
CA ASN A 543 -15.27 -19.12 -0.56
C ASN A 543 -15.94 -20.43 -1.00
N ALA A 544 -15.33 -21.18 -1.93
CA ALA A 544 -15.84 -22.44 -2.47
C ALA A 544 -17.25 -22.39 -3.10
N VAL A 545 -17.76 -21.19 -3.39
CA VAL A 545 -19.05 -21.01 -4.07
C VAL A 545 -18.95 -21.52 -5.51
N CYS A 546 -19.95 -22.31 -5.91
CA CYS A 546 -20.01 -22.95 -7.21
C CYS A 546 -21.34 -22.62 -7.89
N PHE A 547 -21.27 -21.86 -8.98
CA PHE A 547 -22.39 -21.66 -9.90
C PHE A 547 -22.12 -22.44 -11.18
N ASP A 548 -23.16 -23.08 -11.69
CA ASP A 548 -23.14 -23.58 -13.05
C ASP A 548 -22.95 -22.41 -14.01
N THR A 549 -22.19 -22.66 -15.08
CA THR A 549 -21.95 -21.66 -16.10
C THR A 549 -23.28 -21.26 -16.74
N PRO A 550 -23.69 -19.99 -16.64
CA PRO A 550 -24.98 -19.57 -17.18
C PRO A 550 -25.05 -19.86 -18.68
N GLN A 551 -26.22 -20.29 -19.15
CA GLN A 551 -26.42 -20.64 -20.56
C GLN A 551 -26.07 -19.49 -21.51
N GLU A 552 -26.54 -18.29 -21.18
CA GLU A 552 -26.24 -17.04 -21.89
C GLU A 552 -24.74 -16.73 -22.01
N VAL A 553 -23.91 -17.20 -21.06
CA VAL A 553 -22.45 -17.04 -21.11
C VAL A 553 -21.86 -17.97 -22.17
N LEU A 554 -22.29 -19.23 -22.22
CA LEU A 554 -21.84 -20.19 -23.25
C LEU A 554 -22.27 -19.76 -24.64
N GLU A 555 -23.53 -19.33 -24.80
CA GLU A 555 -24.06 -18.79 -26.06
C GLU A 555 -23.24 -17.60 -26.54
N ARG A 556 -22.95 -16.64 -25.65
CA ARG A 556 -22.12 -15.48 -25.96
C ARG A 556 -20.67 -15.84 -26.30
N TRP A 557 -20.10 -16.84 -25.64
CA TRP A 557 -18.74 -17.32 -25.96
C TRP A 557 -18.70 -17.99 -27.34
N ASN A 558 -19.73 -18.74 -27.70
CA ASN A 558 -19.84 -19.47 -28.96
C ASN A 558 -20.43 -18.66 -30.12
N ASP A 559 -20.86 -17.41 -29.90
CA ASP A 559 -21.39 -16.54 -30.96
C ASP A 559 -20.41 -16.45 -32.16
N PRO A 560 -20.81 -16.91 -33.37
CA PRO A 560 -19.99 -16.83 -34.57
C PRO A 560 -19.60 -15.41 -34.98
N ASN A 561 -20.41 -14.42 -34.62
CA ASN A 561 -20.12 -13.00 -34.85
C ASN A 561 -19.27 -12.39 -33.73
N GLY A 562 -19.16 -13.10 -32.60
CA GLY A 562 -18.38 -12.74 -31.43
C GLY A 562 -17.00 -13.39 -31.40
N THR A 563 -16.65 -14.01 -30.27
CA THR A 563 -15.34 -14.68 -30.11
C THR A 563 -15.31 -16.04 -30.80
N ASN A 564 -16.47 -16.64 -31.10
CA ASN A 564 -16.60 -17.96 -31.71
C ASN A 564 -15.68 -19.00 -31.04
N ALA A 565 -15.86 -19.20 -29.73
CA ALA A 565 -15.02 -20.05 -28.88
C ALA A 565 -14.91 -21.49 -29.40
N GLY A 566 -15.97 -22.01 -30.01
CA GLY A 566 -16.02 -23.37 -30.52
C GLY A 566 -16.09 -24.44 -29.44
N ILE A 567 -16.68 -24.10 -28.29
CA ILE A 567 -16.92 -25.02 -27.19
C ILE A 567 -18.09 -25.93 -27.56
N ASP A 568 -17.88 -27.24 -27.55
CA ASP A 568 -18.96 -28.22 -27.65
C ASP A 568 -19.76 -28.19 -26.33
N GLU A 569 -20.98 -27.69 -26.41
CA GLU A 569 -21.82 -27.47 -25.23
C GLU A 569 -22.23 -28.78 -24.55
N ALA A 570 -22.53 -29.84 -25.31
CA ALA A 570 -22.94 -31.12 -24.73
C ALA A 570 -21.80 -31.72 -23.92
N ARG A 571 -20.59 -31.74 -24.50
CA ARG A 571 -19.38 -32.19 -23.81
C ARG A 571 -19.02 -31.29 -22.63
N TYR A 572 -19.21 -29.97 -22.75
CA TYR A 572 -18.99 -29.03 -21.66
C TYR A 572 -19.91 -29.29 -20.47
N ARG A 573 -21.21 -29.50 -20.71
CA ARG A 573 -22.20 -29.82 -19.68
C ARG A 573 -21.93 -31.17 -19.04
N GLN A 574 -21.48 -32.17 -19.80
CA GLN A 574 -21.01 -33.43 -19.24
C GLN A 574 -19.81 -33.22 -18.30
N ALA A 575 -18.78 -32.49 -18.75
CA ALA A 575 -17.62 -32.18 -17.91
C ALA A 575 -18.01 -31.41 -16.64
N GLN A 576 -19.01 -30.53 -16.72
CA GLN A 576 -19.55 -29.81 -15.56
C GLN A 576 -20.18 -30.77 -14.55
N ALA A 577 -21.00 -31.70 -15.02
CA ALA A 577 -21.62 -32.72 -14.16
C ALA A 577 -20.56 -33.60 -13.47
N GLU A 578 -19.53 -34.04 -14.20
CA GLU A 578 -18.42 -34.84 -13.66
C GLU A 578 -17.65 -34.09 -12.56
N VAL A 579 -17.34 -32.80 -12.77
CA VAL A 579 -16.67 -31.97 -11.76
C VAL A 579 -17.56 -31.77 -10.53
N ARG A 580 -18.87 -31.55 -10.72
CA ARG A 580 -19.84 -31.42 -9.62
C ARG A 580 -19.90 -32.67 -8.77
N GLU A 581 -19.91 -33.84 -9.39
CA GLU A 581 -19.88 -35.12 -8.70
C GLU A 581 -18.55 -35.32 -7.95
N ARG A 582 -17.41 -35.16 -8.64
CA ARG A 582 -16.05 -35.36 -8.10
C ARG A 582 -15.77 -34.50 -6.87
N LEU A 583 -16.27 -33.27 -6.85
CA LEU A 583 -16.09 -32.29 -5.76
C LEU A 583 -17.33 -32.16 -4.86
N GLN A 584 -18.28 -33.09 -4.97
CA GLN A 584 -19.47 -33.17 -4.12
C GLN A 584 -20.21 -31.82 -3.98
N ILE A 585 -20.35 -31.09 -5.10
CA ILE A 585 -20.94 -29.76 -5.11
C ILE A 585 -22.44 -29.89 -4.86
N LYS A 586 -22.87 -29.41 -3.69
CA LYS A 586 -24.26 -29.46 -3.21
C LYS A 586 -24.61 -28.16 -2.50
N SER A 587 -25.91 -27.93 -2.28
CA SER A 587 -26.34 -26.86 -1.38
C SER A 587 -25.80 -27.11 0.03
N ILE A 588 -25.45 -26.06 0.77
CA ILE A 588 -25.06 -26.19 2.18
C ILE A 588 -26.21 -26.78 3.02
N LYS A 589 -27.47 -26.63 2.59
CA LYS A 589 -28.63 -27.31 3.18
C LYS A 589 -28.47 -28.83 3.20
N ASP A 590 -27.90 -29.38 2.14
CA ASP A 590 -27.78 -30.83 1.93
C ASP A 590 -26.40 -31.38 2.34
N SER A 591 -25.43 -30.50 2.59
CA SER A 591 -24.06 -30.90 2.96
C SER A 591 -23.72 -30.69 4.43
N SER A 592 -24.63 -30.12 5.22
CA SER A 592 -24.45 -29.92 6.67
C SER A 592 -24.94 -31.14 7.46
N GLY A 593 -24.08 -31.75 8.28
CA GLY A 593 -24.42 -32.94 9.09
C GLY A 593 -24.19 -32.75 10.59
N THR A 594 -23.01 -32.23 10.97
CA THR A 594 -22.61 -31.98 12.36
C THR A 594 -23.41 -30.85 13.01
N ARG A 595 -23.84 -29.86 12.21
CA ARG A 595 -24.65 -28.71 12.64
C ARG A 595 -25.80 -28.52 11.65
N PRO A 596 -26.98 -28.03 12.09
CA PRO A 596 -28.03 -27.62 11.17
C PRO A 596 -27.52 -26.45 10.31
N TRP A 597 -27.91 -26.42 9.03
CA TRP A 597 -27.36 -25.46 8.07
C TRP A 597 -27.68 -24.00 8.46
N GLU A 598 -28.81 -23.77 9.15
CA GLU A 598 -29.27 -22.47 9.66
C GLU A 598 -28.34 -21.85 10.71
N ASP A 599 -27.53 -22.70 11.36
CA ASP A 599 -26.52 -22.29 12.34
C ASP A 599 -25.12 -22.24 11.74
N VAL A 600 -24.94 -22.81 10.53
CA VAL A 600 -23.69 -22.78 9.76
C VAL A 600 -23.59 -21.50 8.94
N VAL A 601 -24.67 -21.07 8.30
CA VAL A 601 -24.71 -19.80 7.54
C VAL A 601 -24.51 -18.60 8.46
N ASN A 602 -24.04 -17.48 7.92
CA ASN A 602 -23.82 -16.33 8.78
C ASN A 602 -25.15 -15.76 9.33
N PRO A 603 -25.19 -15.27 10.59
CA PRO A 603 -26.45 -14.82 11.18
C PRO A 603 -27.05 -13.57 10.50
N GLY A 604 -26.21 -12.72 9.91
CA GLY A 604 -26.64 -11.52 9.20
C GLY A 604 -27.50 -11.83 7.96
N ASP A 605 -27.27 -12.98 7.34
CA ASP A 605 -28.02 -13.44 6.16
C ASP A 605 -29.52 -13.55 6.44
N LYS A 606 -29.93 -13.86 7.68
CA LYS A 606 -31.34 -13.92 8.06
C LYS A 606 -32.04 -12.57 7.89
N LYS A 607 -31.33 -11.46 8.14
CA LYS A 607 -31.87 -10.10 7.93
C LYS A 607 -31.93 -9.75 6.44
N ILE A 608 -30.96 -10.21 5.66
CA ILE A 608 -30.96 -10.05 4.19
C ILE A 608 -32.12 -10.84 3.57
N GLY A 609 -32.31 -12.10 3.96
CA GLY A 609 -33.40 -12.95 3.49
C GLY A 609 -34.78 -12.35 3.77
N ALA A 610 -34.99 -11.82 4.99
CA ALA A 610 -36.23 -11.11 5.32
C ALA A 610 -36.47 -9.89 4.41
N GLY A 611 -35.41 -9.18 3.99
CA GLY A 611 -35.50 -8.08 3.04
C GLY A 611 -35.85 -8.53 1.62
N VAL A 612 -35.34 -9.69 1.18
CA VAL A 612 -35.69 -10.28 -0.12
C VAL A 612 -37.16 -10.73 -0.13
N ASP A 613 -37.62 -11.38 0.94
CA ASP A 613 -39.00 -11.84 1.05
C ASP A 613 -39.99 -10.67 1.02
N ASP A 614 -39.70 -9.59 1.75
CA ASP A 614 -40.49 -8.36 1.68
C ASP A 614 -40.43 -7.71 0.29
N TYR A 615 -39.26 -7.69 -0.37
CA TYR A 615 -39.15 -7.17 -1.73
C TYR A 615 -40.05 -7.95 -2.70
N ARG A 616 -39.98 -9.29 -2.69
CA ARG A 616 -40.80 -10.17 -3.55
C ARG A 616 -42.30 -10.00 -3.31
N ALA A 617 -42.71 -9.78 -2.07
CA ALA A 617 -44.12 -9.57 -1.74
C ALA A 617 -44.69 -8.26 -2.31
N ASN A 618 -43.83 -7.29 -2.63
CA ASN A 618 -44.22 -5.92 -3.01
C ASN A 618 -43.79 -5.50 -4.43
N ASN A 619 -43.12 -6.37 -5.19
CA ASN A 619 -42.63 -6.06 -6.54
C ASN A 619 -42.93 -7.22 -7.50
N ALA A 620 -43.19 -6.91 -8.77
CA ALA A 620 -43.43 -7.91 -9.82
C ALA A 620 -42.14 -8.55 -10.34
N ASP A 621 -41.00 -7.88 -10.15
CA ASP A 621 -39.69 -8.38 -10.58
C ASP A 621 -39.23 -9.52 -9.67
N GLY A 622 -39.02 -10.69 -10.26
CA GLY A 622 -38.59 -11.89 -9.54
C GLY A 622 -37.13 -11.77 -9.08
N LEU A 623 -36.86 -12.17 -7.84
CA LEU A 623 -35.51 -12.39 -7.34
C LEU A 623 -35.37 -13.87 -6.97
N THR A 624 -34.31 -14.53 -7.42
CA THR A 624 -33.85 -15.80 -6.85
C THR A 624 -33.00 -15.51 -5.62
N TYR A 625 -33.26 -16.21 -4.51
CA TYR A 625 -32.49 -16.15 -3.27
C TYR A 625 -32.46 -17.53 -2.67
N ASP A 626 -31.26 -18.07 -2.49
CA ASP A 626 -31.04 -19.38 -1.91
C ASP A 626 -29.67 -19.46 -1.23
N VAL A 627 -29.49 -20.51 -0.44
CA VAL A 627 -28.22 -20.90 0.15
C VAL A 627 -27.27 -21.33 -0.97
N VAL A 628 -26.00 -20.92 -0.86
CA VAL A 628 -25.00 -21.24 -1.89
C VAL A 628 -24.80 -22.74 -2.06
N GLN A 629 -24.48 -23.12 -3.30
CA GLN A 629 -23.89 -24.41 -3.59
C GLN A 629 -22.38 -24.30 -3.50
N ALA A 630 -21.73 -25.27 -2.87
CA ALA A 630 -20.29 -25.19 -2.63
C ALA A 630 -19.63 -26.57 -2.65
N ASN A 631 -18.34 -26.61 -3.01
CA ASN A 631 -17.48 -27.78 -2.78
C ASN A 631 -17.03 -27.82 -1.31
N ILE A 632 -17.98 -27.89 -0.38
CA ILE A 632 -17.78 -27.97 1.07
C ILE A 632 -18.57 -29.15 1.61
N THR A 633 -17.93 -29.96 2.44
CA THR A 633 -18.55 -31.09 3.14
C THR A 633 -18.63 -30.82 4.63
N ASP A 634 -19.85 -30.82 5.17
CA ASP A 634 -20.12 -30.73 6.61
C ASP A 634 -19.41 -29.55 7.29
N CYS A 635 -19.77 -28.34 6.85
CA CYS A 635 -19.15 -27.09 7.29
C CYS A 635 -19.44 -26.80 8.77
N LEU A 636 -18.44 -26.26 9.47
CA LEU A 636 -18.59 -25.85 10.87
C LEU A 636 -19.00 -24.39 11.05
N GLY A 637 -19.10 -23.58 9.98
CA GLY A 637 -19.45 -22.16 10.07
C GLY A 637 -18.33 -21.29 10.68
N CYS A 638 -17.06 -21.57 10.37
CA CYS A 638 -15.94 -20.86 10.99
C CYS A 638 -15.72 -19.42 10.50
N GLY A 639 -16.11 -19.11 9.27
CA GLY A 639 -15.94 -17.79 8.65
C GLY A 639 -14.55 -17.52 8.06
N TYR A 640 -13.76 -18.57 7.82
CA TYR A 640 -12.33 -18.47 7.47
C TYR A 640 -11.97 -18.97 6.07
N CYS A 641 -12.94 -18.96 5.15
CA CYS A 641 -12.70 -19.52 3.82
C CYS A 641 -11.57 -18.77 3.08
N ASN A 642 -11.42 -17.48 3.34
CA ASN A 642 -10.38 -16.61 2.80
C ASN A 642 -8.99 -16.77 3.43
N ILE A 643 -8.87 -17.42 4.57
CA ILE A 643 -7.59 -17.59 5.28
C ILE A 643 -7.18 -19.07 5.42
N GLY A 644 -7.79 -19.95 4.62
CA GLY A 644 -7.55 -21.39 4.65
C GLY A 644 -8.47 -22.14 5.62
N CYS A 645 -9.06 -23.24 5.16
CA CYS A 645 -9.98 -24.03 5.97
C CYS A 645 -9.22 -25.00 6.88
N LYS A 646 -8.84 -24.56 8.09
CA LYS A 646 -8.17 -25.40 9.10
C LYS A 646 -8.88 -26.72 9.41
N TYR A 647 -10.20 -26.74 9.25
CA TYR A 647 -11.06 -27.86 9.67
C TYR A 647 -11.23 -28.95 8.61
N GLY A 648 -10.62 -28.80 7.43
CA GLY A 648 -10.69 -29.80 6.36
C GLY A 648 -12.10 -30.02 5.81
N ARG A 649 -12.91 -28.96 5.75
CA ARG A 649 -14.30 -29.04 5.26
C ARG A 649 -14.43 -28.57 3.81
N LYS A 650 -13.58 -27.62 3.41
CA LYS A 650 -13.49 -27.15 2.02
C LYS A 650 -12.75 -28.18 1.17
N LEU A 651 -13.35 -28.61 0.08
CA LEU A 651 -12.77 -29.56 -0.88
C LEU A 651 -11.89 -28.81 -1.89
N SER A 652 -10.82 -28.18 -1.39
CA SER A 652 -9.88 -27.42 -2.21
C SER A 652 -8.98 -28.34 -3.04
N MET A 653 -8.23 -27.78 -4.00
CA MET A 653 -7.25 -28.56 -4.75
C MET A 653 -6.13 -29.09 -3.85
N LEU A 654 -5.77 -28.32 -2.81
CA LEU A 654 -4.76 -28.68 -1.81
C LEU A 654 -5.20 -29.88 -0.96
N ASP A 655 -6.47 -29.89 -0.55
CA ASP A 655 -6.97 -30.81 0.46
C ASP A 655 -7.58 -32.08 -0.15
N GLU A 656 -8.16 -31.98 -1.35
CA GLU A 656 -8.96 -33.05 -1.94
C GLU A 656 -8.36 -33.64 -3.23
N VAL A 657 -8.05 -32.80 -4.21
CA VAL A 657 -7.71 -33.27 -5.58
C VAL A 657 -6.26 -33.72 -5.67
N LEU A 658 -5.31 -32.87 -5.28
CA LEU A 658 -3.88 -33.20 -5.37
C LEU A 658 -3.49 -34.43 -4.52
N PRO A 659 -3.93 -34.55 -3.24
CA PRO A 659 -3.57 -35.72 -2.44
C PRO A 659 -4.15 -37.01 -3.00
N LYS A 660 -5.38 -36.97 -3.53
CA LYS A 660 -6.04 -38.13 -4.11
C LYS A 660 -5.36 -38.56 -5.42
N ALA A 661 -5.05 -37.62 -6.30
CA ALA A 661 -4.31 -37.90 -7.54
C ALA A 661 -2.95 -38.56 -7.26
N GLN A 662 -2.21 -38.05 -6.26
CA GLN A 662 -0.93 -38.64 -5.89
C GLN A 662 -1.07 -40.02 -5.22
N GLN A 663 -2.14 -40.25 -4.46
CA GLN A 663 -2.41 -41.55 -3.86
C GLN A 663 -2.73 -42.60 -4.92
N ASP A 664 -3.51 -42.23 -5.94
CA ASP A 664 -3.94 -43.14 -7.00
C ASP A 664 -2.82 -43.37 -8.04
N HIS A 665 -1.90 -42.40 -8.20
CA HIS A 665 -0.82 -42.42 -9.20
C HIS A 665 0.55 -42.01 -8.61
N PRO A 666 1.08 -42.75 -7.60
CA PRO A 666 2.26 -42.32 -6.83
C PRO A 666 3.55 -42.21 -7.64
N ASP A 667 3.71 -43.03 -8.69
CA ASP A 667 4.93 -43.07 -9.52
C ASP A 667 4.89 -42.07 -10.69
N GLN A 668 3.72 -41.50 -10.97
CA GLN A 668 3.46 -40.69 -12.17
C GLN A 668 3.12 -39.24 -11.85
N PHE A 669 2.99 -38.88 -10.57
CA PHE A 669 2.50 -37.56 -10.18
C PHE A 669 3.45 -36.88 -9.19
N ARG A 670 4.07 -35.78 -9.66
CA ARG A 670 5.07 -35.02 -8.90
C ARG A 670 4.70 -33.55 -8.81
N ILE A 671 5.02 -32.93 -7.67
CA ILE A 671 4.78 -31.49 -7.43
C ILE A 671 6.06 -30.84 -6.92
N VAL A 672 6.44 -29.72 -7.52
CA VAL A 672 7.47 -28.81 -7.01
C VAL A 672 6.80 -27.52 -6.56
N SER A 673 7.01 -27.12 -5.30
CA SER A 673 6.52 -25.83 -4.78
C SER A 673 7.64 -24.83 -4.63
N GLU A 674 7.28 -23.57 -4.37
CA GLU A 674 8.23 -22.46 -4.21
C GLU A 674 9.17 -22.31 -5.42
N ALA A 675 8.66 -22.64 -6.61
CA ALA A 675 9.35 -22.61 -7.89
C ALA A 675 8.56 -21.74 -8.88
N GLN A 676 9.09 -20.55 -9.17
CA GLN A 676 8.48 -19.66 -10.15
C GLN A 676 9.02 -19.97 -11.55
N VAL A 677 8.16 -20.39 -12.47
CA VAL A 677 8.54 -20.42 -13.89
C VAL A 677 8.76 -19.00 -14.38
N THR A 678 9.95 -18.72 -14.92
CA THR A 678 10.36 -17.38 -15.38
C THR A 678 10.53 -17.30 -16.89
N LYS A 679 10.71 -18.44 -17.57
CA LYS A 679 10.87 -18.47 -19.04
C LYS A 679 10.50 -19.83 -19.63
N LEU A 680 9.82 -19.80 -20.77
CA LEU A 680 9.67 -20.93 -21.69
C LEU A 680 10.69 -20.76 -22.82
N VAL A 681 11.57 -21.73 -23.00
CA VAL A 681 12.55 -21.74 -24.10
C VAL A 681 11.96 -22.50 -25.27
N THR A 682 12.00 -21.90 -26.45
CA THR A 682 11.36 -22.45 -27.65
C THR A 682 12.36 -22.68 -28.78
N GLN A 683 12.20 -23.79 -29.49
CA GLN A 683 12.84 -24.05 -30.78
C GLN A 683 11.72 -24.24 -31.83
N GLY A 684 11.58 -23.26 -32.73
CA GLY A 684 10.46 -23.23 -33.67
C GLY A 684 9.11 -23.15 -32.93
N SER A 685 8.21 -24.09 -33.23
CA SER A 685 6.88 -24.21 -32.63
C SER A 685 6.87 -24.99 -31.31
N LYS A 686 8.00 -25.49 -30.81
CA LYS A 686 8.05 -26.34 -29.61
C LYS A 686 8.73 -25.65 -28.44
N VAL A 687 8.14 -25.77 -27.25
CA VAL A 687 8.81 -25.51 -25.98
C VAL A 687 9.74 -26.69 -25.69
N THR A 688 11.03 -26.43 -25.51
CA THR A 688 12.05 -27.47 -25.28
C THR A 688 12.56 -27.49 -23.85
N GLU A 689 12.53 -26.35 -23.17
CA GLU A 689 12.96 -26.21 -21.77
C GLU A 689 12.07 -25.22 -21.03
N ILE A 690 11.88 -25.44 -19.74
CA ILE A 690 11.17 -24.55 -18.83
C ILE A 690 12.13 -24.14 -17.72
N ILE A 691 12.34 -22.84 -17.57
CA ILE A 691 13.28 -22.29 -16.60
C ILE A 691 12.51 -21.80 -15.38
N CYS A 692 12.89 -22.32 -14.21
CA CYS A 692 12.33 -21.96 -12.92
C CYS A 692 13.36 -21.26 -12.03
N THR A 693 12.88 -20.27 -11.26
CA THR A 693 13.62 -19.68 -10.15
C THR A 693 13.00 -20.16 -8.85
N LEU A 694 13.77 -20.90 -8.05
CA LEU A 694 13.37 -21.37 -6.74
C LEU A 694 13.41 -20.21 -5.73
N ARG A 695 12.63 -20.30 -4.65
CA ARG A 695 12.58 -19.26 -3.60
C ARG A 695 13.93 -18.98 -2.93
N ASP A 696 14.82 -19.97 -2.93
CA ASP A 696 16.19 -19.83 -2.40
C ASP A 696 17.17 -19.19 -3.40
N GLY A 697 16.69 -18.76 -4.57
CA GLY A 697 17.48 -18.10 -5.61
C GLY A 697 18.13 -19.04 -6.63
N ARG A 698 18.11 -20.35 -6.42
CA ARG A 698 18.65 -21.32 -7.39
C ARG A 698 17.74 -21.43 -8.62
N GLN A 699 18.33 -21.94 -9.68
CA GLN A 699 17.62 -22.28 -10.91
C GLN A 699 17.26 -23.77 -10.91
N LEU A 700 16.09 -24.10 -11.46
CA LEU A 700 15.66 -25.45 -11.78
C LEU A 700 15.24 -25.46 -13.25
N THR A 701 15.71 -26.44 -14.02
CA THR A 701 15.36 -26.58 -15.44
C THR A 701 14.51 -27.83 -15.65
N ILE A 702 13.42 -27.71 -16.38
CA ILE A 702 12.65 -28.87 -16.84
C ILE A 702 12.93 -29.06 -18.33
N GLU A 703 13.49 -30.21 -18.69
CA GLU A 703 13.95 -30.53 -20.04
C GLU A 703 12.96 -31.43 -20.77
N HIS A 704 12.87 -31.23 -22.09
CA HIS A 704 12.16 -32.09 -23.04
C HIS A 704 10.68 -32.38 -22.71
N PRO A 705 9.85 -31.39 -22.35
CA PRO A 705 8.43 -31.65 -22.10
C PRO A 705 7.69 -31.96 -23.41
N ASN A 706 6.95 -33.06 -23.45
CA ASN A 706 6.10 -33.38 -24.59
C ASN A 706 4.82 -32.54 -24.62
N THR A 707 4.30 -32.17 -23.45
CA THR A 707 3.11 -31.34 -23.28
C THR A 707 3.35 -30.32 -22.18
N VAL A 708 3.17 -29.03 -22.48
CA VAL A 708 3.30 -27.92 -21.52
C VAL A 708 1.94 -27.23 -21.39
N ILE A 709 1.41 -27.16 -20.17
CA ILE A 709 0.11 -26.55 -19.90
C ILE A 709 0.28 -25.38 -18.94
N LEU A 710 -0.12 -24.18 -19.36
CA LEU A 710 -0.16 -23.01 -18.49
C LEU A 710 -1.48 -22.96 -17.73
N SER A 711 -1.40 -23.09 -16.41
CA SER A 711 -2.51 -23.01 -15.46
C SER A 711 -2.14 -22.10 -14.27
N ALA A 712 -1.30 -21.10 -14.51
CA ALA A 712 -0.72 -20.22 -13.49
C ALA A 712 -1.72 -19.17 -12.97
N GLY A 713 -2.93 -19.15 -13.52
CA GLY A 713 -3.95 -18.16 -13.24
C GLY A 713 -3.89 -16.99 -14.22
N THR A 714 -5.00 -16.26 -14.30
CA THR A 714 -5.30 -15.32 -15.38
C THR A 714 -4.16 -14.36 -15.71
N ILE A 715 -3.62 -13.69 -14.68
CA ILE A 715 -2.56 -12.69 -14.84
C ILE A 715 -1.21 -13.36 -15.16
N ALA A 716 -0.86 -14.42 -14.43
CA ALA A 716 0.46 -15.02 -14.51
C ALA A 716 0.67 -15.85 -15.79
N SER A 717 -0.35 -16.52 -16.32
CA SER A 717 -0.23 -17.28 -17.57
C SER A 717 -0.01 -16.36 -18.77
N SER A 718 -0.75 -15.25 -18.87
CA SER A 718 -0.52 -14.24 -19.92
C SER A 718 0.87 -13.61 -19.78
N TRP A 719 1.27 -13.21 -18.56
CA TRP A 719 2.59 -12.63 -18.32
C TRP A 719 3.72 -13.60 -18.65
N LEU A 720 3.56 -14.87 -18.23
CA LEU A 720 4.21 -16.09 -18.72
C LEU A 720 4.71 -15.97 -20.16
N MET A 721 3.72 -15.98 -21.03
CA MET A 721 3.90 -15.99 -22.47
C MET A 721 4.55 -14.70 -22.98
N MET A 722 4.13 -13.54 -22.47
CA MET A 722 4.73 -12.25 -22.84
C MET A 722 6.23 -12.19 -22.52
N GLN A 723 6.65 -12.63 -21.33
CA GLN A 723 8.05 -12.68 -20.93
C GLN A 723 8.88 -13.66 -21.74
N SER A 724 8.25 -14.76 -22.16
CA SER A 724 8.88 -15.81 -22.95
C SER A 724 8.93 -15.50 -24.45
N GLY A 725 8.40 -14.35 -24.89
CA GLY A 725 8.34 -13.97 -26.30
C GLY A 725 7.34 -14.79 -27.13
N ILE A 726 6.43 -15.51 -26.47
CA ILE A 726 5.44 -16.37 -27.13
C ILE A 726 4.52 -15.52 -28.01
N GLY A 727 4.28 -15.98 -29.23
CA GLY A 727 3.39 -15.33 -30.19
C GLY A 727 3.93 -14.01 -30.79
N ASN A 728 5.17 -13.59 -30.48
CA ASN A 728 5.88 -12.46 -31.12
C ASN A 728 5.04 -11.19 -31.35
N LYS A 729 4.16 -10.83 -30.40
CA LYS A 729 3.18 -9.72 -30.51
C LYS A 729 2.13 -9.84 -31.63
N GLN A 730 2.06 -10.98 -32.32
CA GLN A 730 1.02 -11.29 -33.30
C GLN A 730 -0.28 -11.73 -32.62
N LEU A 731 -0.16 -12.40 -31.46
CA LEU A 731 -1.29 -12.83 -30.65
C LEU A 731 -1.65 -11.75 -29.61
N PRO A 732 -2.95 -11.55 -29.30
CA PRO A 732 -3.42 -10.56 -28.33
C PRO A 732 -3.24 -11.04 -26.88
N ILE A 733 -2.05 -11.52 -26.52
CA ILE A 733 -1.74 -12.06 -25.18
C ILE A 733 -1.82 -10.96 -24.13
N GLY A 734 -2.53 -11.23 -23.03
CA GLY A 734 -2.76 -10.28 -21.95
C GLY A 734 -3.71 -9.14 -22.32
N LYS A 735 -4.39 -9.20 -23.48
CA LYS A 735 -5.46 -8.27 -23.89
C LYS A 735 -6.83 -8.89 -23.62
N TYR A 736 -7.88 -8.07 -23.61
CA TYR A 736 -9.24 -8.52 -23.34
C TYR A 736 -9.36 -9.21 -21.98
N LEU A 737 -8.68 -8.67 -20.97
CA LEU A 737 -8.95 -9.06 -19.59
C LEU A 737 -10.38 -8.65 -19.24
N CYS A 738 -11.00 -9.41 -18.35
CA CYS A 738 -12.31 -9.10 -17.81
C CYS A 738 -12.41 -9.62 -16.37
N PHE A 739 -13.42 -9.16 -15.65
CA PHE A 739 -13.53 -9.37 -14.23
C PHE A 739 -15.00 -9.60 -13.86
N ASN A 740 -15.24 -10.40 -12.83
CA ASN A 740 -16.44 -10.14 -12.03
C ASN A 740 -16.04 -9.04 -11.05
N MET A 741 -16.26 -7.79 -11.46
CA MET A 741 -15.95 -6.60 -10.68
C MET A 741 -16.99 -6.43 -9.59
N GLY A 742 -16.57 -6.06 -8.39
CA GLY A 742 -17.51 -5.84 -7.30
C GLY A 742 -17.15 -4.72 -6.34
N SER A 743 -18.18 -4.30 -5.64
CA SER A 743 -18.12 -3.38 -4.50
C SER A 743 -19.10 -3.87 -3.42
N PRO A 744 -18.70 -3.90 -2.14
CA PRO A 744 -19.60 -4.31 -1.07
C PRO A 744 -20.56 -3.19 -0.67
N LEU A 745 -21.72 -3.58 -0.17
CA LEU A 745 -22.64 -2.72 0.55
C LEU A 745 -22.79 -3.27 1.98
N HIS A 746 -22.78 -2.38 2.97
CA HIS A 746 -22.89 -2.76 4.38
C HIS A 746 -24.18 -2.21 4.96
N GLY A 747 -24.96 -3.04 5.65
CA GLY A 747 -26.11 -2.60 6.43
C GLY A 747 -25.77 -2.60 7.93
N LEU A 748 -26.28 -1.62 8.67
CA LEU A 748 -26.24 -1.56 10.13
C LEU A 748 -27.60 -1.94 10.72
N TRP A 749 -27.63 -2.78 11.75
CA TRP A 749 -28.84 -3.06 12.54
C TRP A 749 -28.66 -2.63 14.01
N GLU A 750 -29.74 -2.62 14.78
CA GLU A 750 -29.67 -2.38 16.24
C GLU A 750 -29.06 -3.57 16.99
N ASP A 751 -29.43 -4.78 16.55
CA ASP A 751 -29.05 -6.05 17.15
C ASP A 751 -27.58 -6.39 16.83
N ASP A 752 -26.90 -7.02 17.78
CA ASP A 752 -25.60 -7.66 17.54
C ASP A 752 -25.78 -8.90 16.67
N LEU A 753 -25.67 -8.73 15.35
CA LEU A 753 -25.79 -9.80 14.37
C LEU A 753 -24.64 -10.81 14.45
N LYS A 754 -23.41 -10.32 14.67
CA LYS A 754 -22.17 -11.09 14.62
C LYS A 754 -22.04 -11.88 13.32
N SER A 755 -22.22 -11.21 12.19
CA SER A 755 -22.17 -11.81 10.84
C SER A 755 -20.86 -12.53 10.51
N PHE A 756 -19.79 -12.32 11.28
CA PHE A 756 -18.55 -13.10 11.17
C PHE A 756 -18.66 -14.53 11.73
N ALA A 757 -19.74 -14.84 12.45
CA ALA A 757 -19.95 -16.09 13.18
C ALA A 757 -20.71 -17.15 12.35
N GLY A 758 -20.27 -17.37 11.11
CA GLY A 758 -20.83 -18.40 10.23
C GLY A 758 -20.05 -18.51 8.92
N LEU A 759 -20.62 -19.20 7.94
CA LEU A 759 -20.07 -19.31 6.60
C LEU A 759 -19.97 -17.92 5.97
N GLN A 760 -18.77 -17.57 5.54
CA GLN A 760 -18.42 -16.22 5.08
C GLN A 760 -19.26 -15.75 3.89
N ILE A 761 -19.64 -16.67 2.98
CA ILE A 761 -20.68 -16.47 1.96
C ILE A 761 -21.71 -17.58 2.12
N GLY A 762 -22.88 -17.27 2.67
CA GLY A 762 -23.94 -18.23 2.96
C GLY A 762 -25.03 -18.29 1.91
N HIS A 763 -25.36 -17.15 1.30
CA HIS A 763 -26.45 -17.03 0.34
C HIS A 763 -26.06 -16.18 -0.87
N TYR A 764 -26.85 -16.31 -1.94
CA TYR A 764 -26.78 -15.44 -3.10
C TYR A 764 -28.16 -14.90 -3.45
N ILE A 765 -28.19 -13.71 -4.07
CA ILE A 765 -29.40 -13.12 -4.66
C ILE A 765 -29.11 -12.89 -6.14
N LYS A 766 -30.02 -13.30 -7.01
CA LYS A 766 -29.93 -13.08 -8.46
C LYS A 766 -31.29 -12.59 -8.98
N PRO A 767 -31.39 -11.41 -9.59
CA PRO A 767 -32.62 -11.01 -10.27
C PRO A 767 -32.94 -11.96 -11.42
N GLU A 768 -34.22 -12.28 -11.58
CA GLU A 768 -34.70 -13.09 -12.70
C GLU A 768 -34.60 -12.29 -14.01
N GLY A 769 -34.21 -12.95 -15.09
CA GLY A 769 -33.85 -12.30 -16.36
C GLY A 769 -32.35 -12.01 -16.52
N GLN A 770 -31.98 -11.28 -17.58
CA GLN A 770 -30.58 -10.98 -17.95
C GLN A 770 -30.02 -9.77 -17.18
N SER A 771 -30.05 -9.80 -15.85
CA SER A 771 -29.63 -8.66 -15.02
C SER A 771 -28.11 -8.41 -15.04
N GLY A 772 -27.28 -9.37 -15.48
CA GLY A 772 -25.83 -9.15 -15.66
C GLY A 772 -25.06 -8.88 -14.35
N TYR A 773 -25.67 -9.15 -13.19
CA TYR A 773 -25.05 -9.08 -11.87
C TYR A 773 -25.61 -10.13 -10.90
N VAL A 774 -24.86 -10.41 -9.83
CA VAL A 774 -25.23 -11.30 -8.73
C VAL A 774 -24.84 -10.66 -7.40
N PHE A 775 -25.60 -10.94 -6.36
CA PHE A 775 -25.27 -10.57 -5.00
C PHE A 775 -24.82 -11.80 -4.24
N GLU A 776 -23.74 -11.69 -3.48
CA GLU A 776 -23.27 -12.74 -2.58
C GLU A 776 -23.18 -12.15 -1.18
N THR A 777 -23.87 -12.76 -0.21
CA THR A 777 -23.69 -12.37 1.19
C THR A 777 -22.22 -12.51 1.55
N TRP A 778 -21.65 -11.55 2.28
CA TRP A 778 -20.22 -11.55 2.51
C TRP A 778 -19.87 -10.82 3.80
N TYR A 779 -19.21 -11.51 4.71
CA TYR A 779 -18.75 -10.88 5.95
C TYR A 779 -17.42 -11.44 6.45
N ASN A 780 -16.41 -10.59 6.54
CA ASN A 780 -15.05 -11.01 6.84
C ASN A 780 -14.71 -10.95 8.33
N PRO A 781 -13.61 -11.62 8.71
CA PRO A 781 -12.86 -11.26 9.90
C PRO A 781 -12.34 -9.79 9.86
N PRO A 782 -11.91 -9.22 10.99
CA PRO A 782 -11.74 -7.78 11.17
C PRO A 782 -10.82 -7.06 10.19
N ILE A 783 -9.68 -7.64 9.81
CA ILE A 783 -8.71 -6.95 8.95
C ILE A 783 -9.29 -6.78 7.55
N ALA A 784 -9.71 -7.88 6.93
CA ALA A 784 -10.30 -7.82 5.59
C ALA A 784 -11.61 -7.01 5.59
N GLN A 785 -12.38 -7.01 6.69
CA GLN A 785 -13.56 -6.14 6.82
C GLN A 785 -13.18 -4.66 6.91
N ALA A 786 -12.16 -4.30 7.69
CA ALA A 786 -11.71 -2.93 7.84
C ALA A 786 -11.20 -2.32 6.52
N LEU A 787 -10.56 -3.11 5.67
CA LEU A 787 -10.10 -2.67 4.35
C LEU A 787 -11.25 -2.38 3.37
N ALA A 788 -12.42 -2.99 3.59
CA ALA A 788 -13.62 -2.81 2.78
C ALA A 788 -14.62 -1.79 3.37
N MET A 789 -14.46 -1.47 4.66
CA MET A 789 -15.34 -0.56 5.40
C MET A 789 -15.15 0.88 4.91
N PRO A 790 -16.24 1.57 4.50
CA PRO A 790 -16.14 2.98 4.13
C PRO A 790 -15.94 3.92 5.31
N GLY A 791 -15.58 5.16 4.98
CA GLY A 791 -15.34 6.23 5.94
C GLY A 791 -13.86 6.63 5.98
N TRP A 792 -13.61 7.83 6.49
CA TRP A 792 -12.26 8.38 6.69
C TRP A 792 -12.08 8.74 8.16
N LEU A 793 -10.86 8.55 8.70
CA LEU A 793 -10.50 8.95 10.06
C LEU A 793 -11.49 8.40 11.11
N ASP A 794 -11.97 9.26 12.01
CA ASP A 794 -12.98 9.01 13.03
C ASP A 794 -14.23 8.29 12.50
N THR A 795 -14.61 8.56 11.25
CA THR A 795 -15.78 7.95 10.63
C THR A 795 -15.55 6.46 10.36
N HIS A 796 -14.37 6.08 9.86
CA HIS A 796 -14.01 4.67 9.68
C HIS A 796 -13.96 3.95 11.03
N TYR A 797 -13.32 4.58 12.02
CA TYR A 797 -13.25 4.06 13.38
C TYR A 797 -14.65 3.80 13.95
N LYS A 798 -15.55 4.79 13.89
CA LYS A 798 -16.96 4.68 14.34
C LYS A 798 -17.71 3.57 13.60
N ASN A 799 -17.50 3.44 12.30
CA ASN A 799 -18.11 2.36 11.52
C ASN A 799 -17.60 1.00 12.00
N MET A 800 -16.30 0.84 12.25
CA MET A 800 -15.75 -0.41 12.77
C MET A 800 -16.17 -0.71 14.22
N GLN A 801 -16.50 0.29 15.04
CA GLN A 801 -17.13 0.05 16.36
C GLN A 801 -18.51 -0.62 16.23
N ASN A 802 -19.17 -0.48 15.09
CA ASN A 802 -20.45 -1.13 14.79
C ASN A 802 -20.29 -2.51 14.11
N TYR A 803 -19.06 -3.03 13.98
CA TYR A 803 -18.76 -4.30 13.28
C TYR A 803 -19.70 -5.45 13.69
N ALA A 804 -19.90 -5.69 14.98
CA ALA A 804 -20.77 -6.77 15.46
C ALA A 804 -22.26 -6.61 15.07
N LYS A 805 -22.69 -5.43 14.63
CA LYS A 805 -24.08 -5.11 14.29
C LYS A 805 -24.34 -5.03 12.79
N MET A 806 -23.34 -5.32 11.96
CA MET A 806 -23.45 -5.20 10.51
C MET A 806 -23.62 -6.52 9.80
N ALA A 807 -24.23 -6.46 8.63
CA ALA A 807 -24.13 -7.49 7.60
C ALA A 807 -23.62 -6.84 6.30
N GLY A 808 -22.95 -7.63 5.49
CA GLY A 808 -22.36 -7.19 4.23
C GLY A 808 -22.83 -8.07 3.08
N VAL A 809 -22.98 -7.47 1.91
CA VAL A 809 -23.29 -8.19 0.68
C VAL A 809 -22.42 -7.61 -0.44
N GLY A 810 -21.68 -8.48 -1.11
CA GLY A 810 -20.90 -8.14 -2.29
C GLY A 810 -21.80 -8.04 -3.51
N VAL A 811 -21.75 -6.92 -4.21
CA VAL A 811 -22.31 -6.78 -5.55
C VAL A 811 -21.25 -7.21 -6.56
N LEU A 812 -21.57 -8.15 -7.44
CA LEU A 812 -20.67 -8.63 -8.49
C LEU A 812 -21.32 -8.44 -9.86
N ILE A 813 -20.60 -7.79 -10.77
CA ILE A 813 -21.01 -7.60 -12.16
C ILE A 813 -19.98 -8.19 -13.10
N GLY A 814 -20.43 -8.79 -14.20
CA GLY A 814 -19.53 -9.22 -15.29
C GLY A 814 -19.15 -8.03 -16.16
N THR A 815 -17.84 -7.76 -16.30
CA THR A 815 -17.33 -6.65 -17.11
C THR A 815 -17.10 -7.07 -18.55
N ASN A 816 -17.31 -6.13 -19.48
CA ASN A 816 -17.10 -6.38 -20.90
C ASN A 816 -15.61 -6.19 -21.27
N PRO A 817 -14.95 -7.21 -21.86
CA PRO A 817 -13.56 -7.07 -22.30
C PRO A 817 -13.47 -6.24 -23.58
N THR A 818 -12.60 -5.24 -23.60
CA THR A 818 -12.11 -4.57 -24.81
C THR A 818 -10.58 -4.66 -24.86
N VAL A 819 -9.99 -4.33 -26.01
CA VAL A 819 -8.53 -4.37 -26.18
C VAL A 819 -7.82 -3.28 -25.37
N ASP A 820 -8.53 -2.19 -25.06
CA ASP A 820 -7.98 -0.98 -24.47
C ASP A 820 -8.43 -0.71 -23.03
N ASN A 821 -9.52 -1.34 -22.56
CA ASN A 821 -10.01 -1.10 -21.21
C ASN A 821 -9.33 -1.97 -20.15
N ALA A 822 -8.81 -3.14 -20.53
CA ALA A 822 -8.28 -4.12 -19.59
C ALA A 822 -7.16 -4.98 -20.22
N TYR A 823 -5.91 -4.75 -19.81
CA TYR A 823 -4.75 -5.46 -20.34
C TYR A 823 -3.53 -5.47 -19.42
N LEU A 824 -2.55 -6.33 -19.74
CA LEU A 824 -1.24 -6.35 -19.09
C LEU A 824 -0.21 -5.52 -19.85
N THR A 825 0.66 -4.85 -19.10
CA THR A 825 1.86 -4.17 -19.61
C THR A 825 3.06 -4.50 -18.72
N PRO A 826 4.30 -4.49 -19.23
CA PRO A 826 5.47 -4.46 -18.36
C PRO A 826 5.39 -3.28 -17.38
N ALA A 827 5.69 -3.53 -16.11
CA ALA A 827 5.69 -2.48 -15.10
C ALA A 827 6.80 -1.45 -15.37
N LEU A 828 6.47 -0.17 -15.21
CA LEU A 828 7.36 0.94 -15.60
C LEU A 828 8.68 0.97 -14.82
N PHE A 829 8.65 0.64 -13.53
CA PHE A 829 9.80 0.73 -12.61
C PHE A 829 10.27 -0.62 -12.07
N LEU A 830 9.64 -1.73 -12.48
CA LEU A 830 9.88 -3.06 -11.93
C LEU A 830 10.12 -4.09 -13.04
N PRO A 831 11.37 -4.22 -13.51
CA PRO A 831 11.74 -5.18 -14.55
C PRO A 831 11.25 -6.59 -14.23
N GLY A 832 10.59 -7.21 -15.20
CA GLY A 832 10.09 -8.58 -15.09
C GLY A 832 8.81 -8.75 -14.26
N THR A 833 8.04 -7.69 -14.03
CA THR A 833 6.71 -7.76 -13.41
C THR A 833 5.62 -7.17 -14.30
N PRO A 834 4.37 -7.69 -14.29
CA PRO A 834 3.25 -7.13 -15.04
C PRO A 834 2.53 -6.06 -14.22
N ASP A 835 2.16 -4.95 -14.86
CA ASP A 835 1.11 -4.04 -14.38
C ASP A 835 -0.22 -4.42 -15.05
N ILE A 836 -1.28 -4.39 -14.24
CA ILE A 836 -2.66 -4.56 -14.71
C ILE A 836 -3.22 -3.17 -15.01
N VAL A 837 -3.52 -2.91 -16.28
CA VAL A 837 -4.23 -1.69 -16.71
C VAL A 837 -5.70 -2.04 -16.78
N TYR A 838 -6.52 -1.33 -16.01
CA TYR A 838 -7.97 -1.50 -16.04
C TYR A 838 -8.70 -0.19 -15.79
N THR A 839 -9.68 0.10 -16.64
CA THR A 839 -10.66 1.17 -16.49
C THR A 839 -12.04 0.58 -16.83
N PRO A 840 -12.98 0.51 -15.86
CA PRO A 840 -14.35 0.07 -16.13
C PRO A 840 -15.02 0.95 -17.19
N THR A 841 -15.91 0.36 -17.99
CA THR A 841 -16.72 1.16 -18.91
C THR A 841 -17.85 1.87 -18.16
N GLU A 842 -18.41 2.93 -18.75
CA GLU A 842 -19.58 3.61 -18.20
C GLU A 842 -20.77 2.65 -17.99
N ALA A 843 -20.96 1.71 -18.93
CA ALA A 843 -21.98 0.68 -18.81
C ALA A 843 -21.73 -0.28 -17.63
N ASP A 844 -20.46 -0.63 -17.35
CA ASP A 844 -20.12 -1.41 -16.17
C ASP A 844 -20.45 -0.62 -14.89
N MET A 845 -20.07 0.67 -14.82
CA MET A 845 -20.33 1.51 -13.66
C MET A 845 -21.83 1.71 -13.40
N ASN A 846 -22.62 2.00 -14.45
CA ASN A 846 -24.06 2.14 -14.33
C ASN A 846 -24.72 0.86 -13.80
N LYS A 847 -24.32 -0.30 -14.33
CA LYS A 847 -24.82 -1.60 -13.88
C LYS A 847 -24.47 -1.88 -12.42
N LEU A 848 -23.25 -1.54 -11.98
CA LEU A 848 -22.85 -1.66 -10.59
C LEU A 848 -23.72 -0.79 -9.67
N VAL A 849 -23.96 0.46 -10.06
CA VAL A 849 -24.79 1.39 -9.29
C VAL A 849 -26.23 0.92 -9.23
N ASP A 850 -26.81 0.43 -10.33
CA ASP A 850 -28.16 -0.16 -10.36
C ASP A 850 -28.29 -1.29 -9.34
N ALA A 851 -27.31 -2.18 -9.33
CA ALA A 851 -27.28 -3.31 -8.41
C ALA A 851 -27.10 -2.86 -6.94
N LEU A 852 -26.24 -1.88 -6.65
CA LEU A 852 -26.09 -1.30 -5.31
C LEU A 852 -27.38 -0.64 -4.81
N VAL A 853 -28.10 0.07 -5.69
CA VAL A 853 -29.38 0.69 -5.35
C VAL A 853 -30.42 -0.36 -4.98
N LEU A 854 -30.56 -1.42 -5.79
CA LEU A 854 -31.45 -2.53 -5.51
C LEU A 854 -31.10 -3.21 -4.18
N LEU A 855 -29.81 -3.47 -3.94
CA LEU A 855 -29.36 -4.09 -2.69
C LEU A 855 -29.63 -3.21 -1.47
N GLY A 856 -29.45 -1.89 -1.58
CA GLY A 856 -29.81 -0.95 -0.51
C GLY A 856 -31.29 -1.05 -0.17
N GLN A 857 -32.16 -1.12 -1.18
CA GLN A 857 -33.60 -1.32 -0.99
C GLN A 857 -33.90 -2.62 -0.22
N ILE A 858 -33.24 -3.72 -0.60
CA ILE A 858 -33.39 -5.02 0.08
C ILE A 858 -32.95 -4.92 1.55
N MET A 859 -31.80 -4.30 1.84
CA MET A 859 -31.28 -4.16 3.20
C MET A 859 -32.23 -3.35 4.10
N PHE A 860 -32.78 -2.25 3.59
CA PHE A 860 -33.73 -1.43 4.35
C PHE A 860 -35.05 -2.14 4.61
N ARG A 861 -35.58 -2.89 3.63
CA ARG A 861 -36.73 -3.78 3.83
C ARG A 861 -36.42 -4.87 4.86
N GLY A 862 -35.19 -5.37 4.89
CA GLY A 862 -34.65 -6.28 5.92
C GLY A 862 -34.46 -5.62 7.31
N GLY A 863 -34.71 -4.32 7.42
CA GLY A 863 -34.70 -3.58 8.67
C GLY A 863 -33.35 -2.97 9.05
N ALA A 864 -32.41 -2.84 8.11
CA ALA A 864 -31.19 -2.06 8.34
C ALA A 864 -31.57 -0.64 8.75
N LYS A 865 -30.88 -0.07 9.74
CA LYS A 865 -30.95 1.31 10.24
C LYS A 865 -30.16 2.29 9.39
N ALA A 866 -29.10 1.79 8.77
CA ALA A 866 -28.33 2.54 7.81
C ALA A 866 -27.67 1.59 6.81
N VAL A 867 -27.37 2.11 5.63
CA VAL A 867 -26.60 1.42 4.60
C VAL A 867 -25.39 2.27 4.21
N TYR A 868 -24.25 1.63 4.05
CA TYR A 868 -22.96 2.24 3.76
C TYR A 868 -22.40 1.69 2.45
N ALA A 869 -22.49 2.50 1.40
CA ALA A 869 -21.78 2.25 0.16
C ALA A 869 -20.29 2.54 0.35
N SER A 870 -19.42 1.75 -0.28
CA SER A 870 -17.97 1.93 -0.19
C SER A 870 -17.44 3.10 -1.03
N THR A 871 -18.15 4.24 -1.01
CA THR A 871 -17.82 5.46 -1.75
C THR A 871 -16.67 6.22 -1.09
N ARG A 872 -15.90 6.96 -1.90
CA ARG A 872 -14.85 7.88 -1.40
C ARG A 872 -15.46 9.12 -0.78
N HIS A 873 -16.52 9.63 -1.39
CA HIS A 873 -17.42 10.62 -0.79
C HIS A 873 -18.35 9.92 0.19
N TYR A 874 -17.80 9.52 1.35
CA TYR A 874 -18.55 8.75 2.31
C TYR A 874 -19.82 9.48 2.74
N ARG A 875 -20.94 8.77 2.63
CA ARG A 875 -22.23 9.16 3.17
C ARG A 875 -22.90 7.94 3.79
N SER A 876 -23.43 8.10 4.99
CA SER A 876 -24.35 7.13 5.58
C SER A 876 -25.77 7.42 5.10
N TYR A 877 -26.47 6.37 4.69
CA TYR A 877 -27.87 6.46 4.29
C TYR A 877 -28.71 5.83 5.39
N GLU A 878 -29.42 6.64 6.16
CA GLU A 878 -30.20 6.19 7.31
C GLU A 878 -31.67 5.96 6.94
N GLY A 879 -32.25 4.90 7.51
CA GLY A 879 -33.66 4.52 7.38
C GLY A 879 -33.88 3.13 7.98
N GLY A 880 -35.11 2.69 8.18
CA GLY A 880 -35.40 1.51 9.02
C GLY A 880 -36.71 0.80 8.69
N ARG A 881 -37.05 -0.26 9.45
CA ARG A 881 -38.25 -1.07 9.21
C ARG A 881 -39.49 -0.20 9.00
N GLY A 882 -39.98 -0.19 7.76
CA GLY A 882 -41.24 0.40 7.33
C GLY A 882 -41.20 1.84 6.80
N VAL A 883 -40.04 2.51 6.73
CA VAL A 883 -40.00 3.96 6.44
C VAL A 883 -38.80 4.33 5.56
N TYR A 884 -38.93 4.10 4.26
CA TYR A 884 -38.51 5.11 3.30
C TYR A 884 -39.79 5.65 2.69
N SER A 885 -40.03 6.96 2.80
CA SER A 885 -40.92 7.57 1.82
C SER A 885 -40.27 7.38 0.44
N PRO A 886 -41.05 7.22 -0.66
CA PRO A 886 -40.48 7.13 -2.00
C PRO A 886 -39.39 8.19 -2.25
N GLU A 887 -39.59 9.40 -1.72
CA GLU A 887 -38.67 10.53 -1.83
C GLU A 887 -37.30 10.29 -1.16
N GLN A 888 -37.23 9.55 -0.05
CA GLN A 888 -35.96 9.27 0.65
C GLN A 888 -35.16 8.15 -0.02
N PHE A 889 -35.83 7.12 -0.56
CA PHE A 889 -35.16 6.09 -1.34
C PHE A 889 -34.69 6.66 -2.68
N ASP A 890 -35.54 7.47 -3.33
CA ASP A 890 -35.17 8.22 -4.53
C ASP A 890 -33.97 9.13 -4.24
N ALA A 891 -33.88 9.73 -3.05
CA ALA A 891 -32.70 10.47 -2.63
C ALA A 891 -31.45 9.59 -2.50
N PHE A 892 -31.53 8.39 -1.90
CA PHE A 892 -30.40 7.44 -1.85
C PHE A 892 -29.95 7.04 -3.27
N ALA A 893 -30.89 6.64 -4.12
CA ALA A 893 -30.60 6.21 -5.49
C ALA A 893 -30.02 7.36 -6.33
N THR A 894 -30.63 8.55 -6.25
CA THR A 894 -30.17 9.76 -6.95
C THR A 894 -28.78 10.17 -6.47
N ASP A 895 -28.55 10.13 -5.16
CA ASP A 895 -27.27 10.51 -4.58
C ASP A 895 -26.17 9.53 -4.98
N LEU A 896 -26.39 8.22 -4.85
CA LEU A 896 -25.40 7.21 -5.25
C LEU A 896 -25.07 7.32 -6.75
N ARG A 897 -26.08 7.52 -7.59
CA ARG A 897 -25.90 7.79 -9.04
C ARG A 897 -25.15 9.07 -9.32
N SER A 898 -25.28 10.09 -8.47
CA SER A 898 -24.57 11.36 -8.62
C SER A 898 -23.12 11.27 -8.15
N LEU A 899 -22.86 10.48 -7.10
CA LEU A 899 -21.55 10.32 -6.46
C LEU A 899 -20.66 9.34 -7.21
N VAL A 900 -21.21 8.23 -7.70
CA VAL A 900 -20.43 7.16 -8.34
C VAL A 900 -20.54 7.29 -9.85
N LYS A 901 -19.53 7.91 -10.47
CA LYS A 901 -19.43 8.10 -11.92
C LYS A 901 -18.36 7.22 -12.54
N ASP A 902 -17.25 7.04 -11.84
CA ASP A 902 -16.13 6.22 -12.31
C ASP A 902 -15.39 5.51 -11.17
N GLU A 903 -14.31 4.81 -11.49
CA GLU A 903 -13.57 3.98 -10.55
C GLU A 903 -12.85 4.77 -9.44
N ARG A 904 -12.80 6.10 -9.52
CA ARG A 904 -12.32 6.97 -8.44
C ARG A 904 -13.28 7.01 -7.27
N ASP A 905 -14.57 6.93 -7.53
CA ASP A 905 -15.60 7.34 -6.56
C ASP A 905 -15.96 6.23 -5.57
N ILE A 906 -15.56 4.99 -5.85
CA ILE A 906 -15.97 3.82 -5.08
C ILE A 906 -14.84 2.79 -4.98
N LEU A 907 -14.82 2.02 -3.90
CA LEU A 907 -13.93 0.87 -3.76
C LEU A 907 -14.33 -0.22 -4.76
N LEU A 908 -13.36 -0.65 -5.59
CA LEU A 908 -13.55 -1.72 -6.56
C LEU A 908 -12.47 -2.79 -6.41
N GLY A 909 -12.85 -4.03 -6.63
CA GLY A 909 -11.92 -5.14 -6.71
C GLY A 909 -12.54 -6.41 -7.29
N THR A 910 -11.73 -7.46 -7.34
CA THR A 910 -12.15 -8.78 -7.81
C THR A 910 -11.29 -9.88 -7.24
N GLY A 911 -11.91 -11.02 -6.92
CA GLY A 911 -11.24 -12.31 -6.77
C GLY A 911 -11.35 -13.19 -8.04
N HIS A 912 -11.91 -12.64 -9.12
CA HIS A 912 -12.36 -13.37 -10.30
C HIS A 912 -11.78 -12.81 -11.62
N PRO A 913 -10.44 -12.61 -11.73
CA PRO A 913 -9.84 -12.19 -12.98
C PRO A 913 -10.00 -13.27 -14.06
N GLN A 914 -10.38 -12.87 -15.27
CA GLN A 914 -10.67 -13.73 -16.42
C GLN A 914 -10.12 -13.10 -17.72
N GLY A 915 -10.05 -13.88 -18.81
CA GLY A 915 -9.57 -13.39 -20.11
C GLY A 915 -8.05 -13.14 -20.18
N GLY A 916 -7.57 -12.55 -21.26
CA GLY A 916 -6.11 -12.41 -21.50
C GLY A 916 -5.55 -13.43 -22.49
N ASN A 917 -6.09 -14.65 -22.53
CA ASN A 917 -5.67 -15.74 -23.44
C ASN A 917 -6.87 -16.46 -24.07
N ARG A 918 -7.86 -15.68 -24.53
CA ARG A 918 -9.19 -16.17 -24.93
C ARG A 918 -9.13 -17.31 -25.97
N ILE A 919 -10.00 -18.30 -25.79
CA ILE A 919 -10.25 -19.38 -26.75
C ILE A 919 -11.07 -18.88 -27.96
N SER A 920 -10.72 -19.32 -29.17
CA SER A 920 -11.46 -19.00 -30.40
C SER A 920 -11.13 -19.97 -31.52
N LYS A 921 -12.08 -20.22 -32.43
CA LYS A 921 -11.82 -20.84 -33.74
C LYS A 921 -10.93 -19.99 -34.65
N ASN A 922 -10.91 -18.67 -34.44
CA ASN A 922 -10.14 -17.74 -35.24
C ASN A 922 -8.86 -17.35 -34.49
N ARG A 923 -7.72 -17.48 -35.17
CA ARG A 923 -6.45 -16.95 -34.65
C ARG A 923 -6.53 -15.43 -34.53
N GLY A 924 -6.27 -14.90 -33.33
CA GLY A 924 -6.19 -13.46 -33.12
C GLY A 924 -5.01 -12.86 -33.88
N THR A 925 -5.28 -11.84 -34.69
CA THR A 925 -4.29 -10.98 -35.36
C THR A 925 -4.67 -9.53 -35.09
N GLY A 926 -3.72 -8.59 -35.15
CA GLY A 926 -3.92 -7.17 -34.79
C GLY A 926 -4.95 -6.42 -35.65
N GLY A 927 -6.24 -6.72 -35.42
CA GLY A 927 -7.40 -6.21 -36.16
C GLY A 927 -8.59 -7.19 -36.28
N VAL A 928 -8.41 -8.49 -35.99
CA VAL A 928 -9.47 -9.52 -36.06
C VAL A 928 -9.91 -9.93 -34.65
N ASN A 929 -11.21 -10.06 -34.44
CA ASN A 929 -11.79 -10.62 -33.20
C ASN A 929 -11.51 -12.15 -33.14
N GLY A 930 -10.31 -12.51 -32.69
CA GLY A 930 -9.86 -13.89 -32.52
C GLY A 930 -9.20 -14.12 -31.15
N GLY A 931 -8.72 -15.35 -30.95
CA GLY A 931 -8.18 -15.84 -29.69
C GLY A 931 -6.66 -16.04 -29.67
N VAL A 932 -6.13 -16.30 -28.47
CA VAL A 932 -4.72 -16.72 -28.26
C VAL A 932 -4.55 -18.22 -28.40
N ILE A 933 -5.62 -18.98 -28.09
CA ILE A 933 -5.64 -20.45 -28.17
C ILE A 933 -6.78 -20.94 -29.07
N SER A 934 -6.59 -22.12 -29.67
CA SER A 934 -7.60 -22.82 -30.46
C SER A 934 -8.63 -23.55 -29.57
N PRO A 935 -9.74 -24.09 -30.12
CA PRO A 935 -10.72 -24.89 -29.37
C PRO A 935 -10.12 -26.11 -28.64
N GLU A 936 -8.95 -26.59 -29.07
CA GLU A 936 -8.17 -27.66 -28.45
C GLU A 936 -7.23 -27.15 -27.35
N PHE A 937 -7.39 -25.90 -26.91
CA PHE A 937 -6.61 -25.21 -25.87
C PHE A 937 -5.13 -24.99 -26.22
N LYS A 938 -4.76 -25.26 -27.48
CA LYS A 938 -3.40 -25.13 -28.00
C LYS A 938 -3.09 -23.68 -28.36
N VAL A 939 -1.94 -23.17 -27.97
CA VAL A 939 -1.50 -21.81 -28.33
C VAL A 939 -1.24 -21.76 -29.83
N TRP A 940 -1.84 -20.79 -30.52
CA TRP A 940 -1.67 -20.64 -31.97
C TRP A 940 -0.19 -20.52 -32.35
N GLY A 941 0.29 -21.42 -33.22
CA GLY A 941 1.66 -21.45 -33.69
C GLY A 941 2.64 -22.28 -32.85
N TYR A 942 2.16 -22.98 -31.82
CA TYR A 942 2.97 -23.86 -30.97
C TYR A 942 2.41 -25.27 -30.97
N ASP A 943 3.28 -26.28 -30.91
CA ASP A 943 2.91 -27.69 -31.06
C ASP A 943 2.57 -28.38 -29.75
N ASN A 944 3.27 -28.03 -28.67
CA ASN A 944 3.18 -28.65 -27.35
C ASN A 944 2.81 -27.67 -26.24
N LEU A 945 2.36 -26.46 -26.56
CA LEU A 945 2.00 -25.44 -25.57
C LEU A 945 0.49 -25.22 -25.53
N TYR A 946 -0.08 -25.39 -24.36
CA TYR A 946 -1.50 -25.24 -24.07
C TYR A 946 -1.72 -24.24 -22.93
N VAL A 947 -2.90 -23.63 -22.87
CA VAL A 947 -3.30 -22.75 -21.75
C VAL A 947 -4.66 -23.19 -21.25
N CYS A 948 -4.81 -23.42 -19.95
CA CYS A 948 -6.08 -23.72 -19.34
C CYS A 948 -6.13 -23.19 -17.91
N ASP A 949 -6.77 -22.04 -17.74
CA ASP A 949 -7.15 -21.41 -16.48
C ASP A 949 -8.18 -20.29 -16.77
N GLY A 950 -8.46 -19.40 -15.81
CA GLY A 950 -9.40 -18.29 -16.01
C GLY A 950 -9.05 -17.37 -17.20
N SER A 951 -7.81 -17.38 -17.70
CA SER A 951 -7.43 -16.55 -18.86
C SER A 951 -8.04 -16.98 -20.18
N VAL A 952 -8.52 -18.22 -20.30
CA VAL A 952 -9.09 -18.74 -21.54
C VAL A 952 -10.51 -18.23 -21.80
N HIS A 953 -11.17 -17.71 -20.78
CA HIS A 953 -12.56 -17.24 -20.87
C HIS A 953 -12.67 -16.08 -21.87
N PRO A 954 -13.56 -16.18 -22.88
CA PRO A 954 -13.78 -15.09 -23.83
C PRO A 954 -14.31 -13.79 -23.22
N SER A 955 -15.11 -13.89 -22.15
CA SER A 955 -15.69 -12.79 -21.39
C SER A 955 -16.08 -13.22 -19.98
N ALA A 956 -16.40 -12.26 -19.10
CA ALA A 956 -16.70 -12.53 -17.69
C ALA A 956 -17.96 -13.40 -17.51
N THR A 957 -17.87 -14.39 -16.63
CA THR A 957 -18.96 -15.31 -16.28
C THR A 957 -20.10 -14.65 -15.48
N THR A 958 -19.87 -13.47 -14.88
CA THR A 958 -20.81 -12.76 -13.98
C THR A 958 -21.08 -13.45 -12.64
N VAL A 959 -21.04 -14.78 -12.60
CA VAL A 959 -21.09 -15.62 -11.38
C VAL A 959 -19.70 -16.12 -11.00
N ASN A 960 -19.53 -16.65 -9.79
CA ASN A 960 -18.23 -17.19 -9.36
C ASN A 960 -17.64 -18.19 -10.39
N PRO A 961 -16.44 -17.93 -10.95
CA PRO A 961 -15.92 -18.71 -12.07
C PRO A 961 -15.25 -20.02 -11.65
N GLN A 962 -15.12 -20.35 -10.36
CA GLN A 962 -14.37 -21.54 -9.93
C GLN A 962 -14.83 -22.82 -10.66
N LEU A 963 -16.13 -23.12 -10.60
CA LEU A 963 -16.70 -24.31 -11.26
C LEU A 963 -16.50 -24.25 -12.78
N THR A 964 -16.68 -23.07 -13.38
CA THR A 964 -16.45 -22.86 -14.82
C THR A 964 -15.00 -23.17 -15.22
N ILE A 965 -14.02 -22.74 -14.42
CA ILE A 965 -12.59 -22.99 -14.66
C ILE A 965 -12.26 -24.49 -14.54
N MET A 966 -12.75 -25.16 -13.51
CA MET A 966 -12.56 -26.61 -13.33
C MET A 966 -13.26 -27.40 -14.45
N THR A 967 -14.44 -26.95 -14.88
CA THR A 967 -15.18 -27.54 -16.00
C THR A 967 -14.39 -27.41 -17.31
N MET A 968 -13.83 -26.22 -17.61
CA MET A 968 -12.97 -26.03 -18.78
C MET A 968 -11.73 -26.93 -18.74
N ALA A 969 -11.12 -27.10 -17.57
CA ALA A 969 -9.99 -28.01 -17.36
C ALA A 969 -10.37 -29.47 -17.63
N ARG A 970 -11.50 -29.93 -17.07
CA ARG A 970 -12.02 -31.28 -17.33
C ARG A 970 -12.37 -31.48 -18.80
N TYR A 971 -13.05 -30.52 -19.43
CA TYR A 971 -13.36 -30.52 -20.86
C TYR A 971 -12.09 -30.65 -21.72
N ALA A 972 -11.07 -29.84 -21.42
CA ALA A 972 -9.79 -29.79 -22.13
C ALA A 972 -8.96 -31.07 -21.96
N SER A 973 -9.10 -31.78 -20.83
CA SER A 973 -8.31 -32.99 -20.54
C SER A 973 -8.44 -34.10 -21.60
N GLY A 974 -9.57 -34.15 -22.33
CA GLY A 974 -9.76 -35.08 -23.44
C GLY A 974 -9.50 -34.46 -24.83
N LEU A 975 -8.88 -33.28 -24.91
CA LEU A 975 -8.48 -32.60 -26.15
C LEU A 975 -6.97 -32.38 -26.21
N ILE A 976 -6.31 -32.32 -25.06
CA ILE A 976 -4.87 -32.14 -24.94
C ILE A 976 -4.19 -33.50 -25.15
N HIS A 977 -3.26 -33.54 -26.09
CA HIS A 977 -2.46 -34.72 -26.44
C HIS A 977 -0.98 -34.45 -26.20
#